data_AF-A0A5A5R778-F1
#
_entry.id   AF-A0A5A5R778-F1
#
_cell.length_a   1.000
_cell.length_b   1.000
_cell.length_c   1.000
_cell.angle_alpha   90.00
_cell.angle_beta   90.00
_cell.angle_gamma   90.00
#
_symmetry.space_group_name_H-M   'P 1'
#
loop_
_entity.id
_entity.type
_entity.pdbx_description
1 polymer ?
#
loop_
_entity_poly.entity_id
_entity_poly.type
_entity_poly.pdbx_seq_one_letter_code
_entity_poly.pdbx_strand_id
1 'polypeptide(L)'
;MAADLSTRFTFTAGADLASSPEGWLVPTDVTVDALAGGDRITGTTPTGSGISGIGLNSRSTLNTSSGNDRIEGRSFGSGYGINNSGTINTGGTGADDDSITGEGWCGIYNTGTILTGSGRDIIGGIATGSASGIYHSGRIDTGDGDDHIAGVKDTSVRSGGDGIQINRGTINTGTGNDAIRGWGHYYGISNDGTIDTGTGNDTITGDGYGVTAGINNTGGTINTGAGNDSITGGTESTGTGAIHGIINTGTIDTGADNDTIMGAAGGSDSSGIYNNSFRNIITGSGDDRISGSGLAYGISNLGTINTGISSGTIADNDTITGTATASGPGSSGITNSGTIETGIGSDEIVGTGGIHGILTSGSINTGIGNDRITGNGLTYGIYNSRTINTGISAGSGADNDSITGTATGTGITYGIYNSVGYTINTGIRNDTITGSATGAGMNYGIYNSGTIDTSSGDDRITGTGKAYGIYTTSGNINAGISIDTSPDKDTIIGSATGPGGTGIYISTGVTINTGISEDNIIGSGMGSGSIGIYNDGTIDTGSDRDSVDALIGGFAGSGITNLGAGDDTLKGFGRGTFQGGSGQDTLVFNPGTYTITAGVGAGNYVINGIMNVSGFELFGPGADITSFSAAVAAGSVRF
;
A
#
# COMPACT_ATOMS: atom_id res chain seq x y z
N MET A 1 25.29 -49.55 0.52
CA MET A 1 23.84 -49.77 0.34
C MET A 1 23.20 -49.56 1.69
N ALA A 2 22.11 -48.81 1.75
CA ALA A 2 21.37 -48.58 2.99
C ALA A 2 20.87 -49.91 3.59
N ALA A 3 20.81 -49.97 4.91
CA ALA A 3 20.27 -51.09 5.65
C ALA A 3 18.74 -51.15 5.53
N ASP A 4 18.18 -52.32 5.26
CA ASP A 4 16.73 -52.53 5.28
C ASP A 4 16.23 -52.51 6.73
N LEU A 5 15.45 -51.49 7.07
CA LEU A 5 14.96 -51.27 8.44
C LEU A 5 14.02 -52.39 8.89
N SER A 6 13.23 -52.95 7.97
CA SER A 6 12.21 -53.98 8.27
C SER A 6 12.81 -55.33 8.70
N THR A 7 14.05 -55.61 8.29
CA THR A 7 14.71 -56.89 8.55
C THR A 7 15.90 -56.78 9.50
N ARG A 8 16.45 -55.58 9.70
CA ARG A 8 17.63 -55.36 10.54
C ARG A 8 17.34 -54.85 11.95
N PHE A 9 16.16 -54.31 12.20
CA PHE A 9 15.76 -53.87 13.53
C PHE A 9 14.35 -54.41 13.84
N THR A 10 14.09 -54.69 15.11
CA THR A 10 12.77 -55.14 15.57
C THR A 10 12.36 -54.22 16.70
N PHE A 11 11.31 -53.44 16.45
CA PHE A 11 10.77 -52.51 17.43
C PHE A 11 9.85 -53.19 18.45
N THR A 12 9.64 -52.51 19.56
CA THR A 12 8.87 -52.92 20.73
C THR A 12 7.89 -51.82 21.11
N ALA A 13 6.92 -52.10 21.98
CA ALA A 13 5.97 -51.09 22.47
C ALA A 13 6.57 -50.17 23.56
N GLY A 14 7.86 -49.87 23.49
CA GLY A 14 8.57 -48.95 24.37
C GLY A 14 9.70 -48.27 23.61
N ALA A 15 10.33 -47.26 24.21
CA ALA A 15 11.33 -46.45 23.53
C ALA A 15 12.50 -47.27 22.95
N ASP A 16 12.64 -47.23 21.63
CA ASP A 16 13.65 -47.93 20.86
C ASP A 16 14.69 -47.01 20.21
N LEU A 17 15.88 -47.56 19.92
CA LEU A 17 16.97 -46.83 19.26
C LEU A 17 17.50 -47.63 18.06
N ALA A 18 17.01 -47.29 16.87
CA ALA A 18 17.44 -47.87 15.60
C ALA A 18 18.51 -46.98 14.93
N SER A 19 19.78 -47.39 14.98
CA SER A 19 20.90 -46.65 14.36
C SER A 19 21.56 -47.43 13.23
N SER A 20 21.76 -46.81 12.06
CA SER A 20 22.54 -47.39 10.96
C SER A 20 23.65 -46.45 10.46
N PRO A 21 24.92 -46.92 10.38
CA PRO A 21 26.04 -46.19 9.79
C PRO A 21 26.09 -46.29 8.25
N GLU A 22 25.16 -47.00 7.61
CA GLU A 22 25.02 -47.03 6.15
C GLU A 22 23.76 -46.28 5.65
N GLY A 23 22.98 -45.73 6.58
CA GLY A 23 21.64 -45.19 6.34
C GLY A 23 20.56 -46.27 6.30
N TRP A 24 19.30 -45.85 6.42
CA TRP A 24 18.13 -46.73 6.43
C TRP A 24 17.38 -46.73 5.09
N LEU A 25 16.81 -47.88 4.73
CA LEU A 25 15.88 -48.09 3.62
C LEU A 25 14.59 -48.68 4.19
N VAL A 26 13.46 -48.04 3.86
CA VAL A 26 12.13 -48.64 3.95
C VAL A 26 11.79 -49.16 2.55
N PRO A 27 11.80 -50.48 2.32
CA PRO A 27 11.56 -51.05 0.99
C PRO A 27 10.18 -50.71 0.44
N THR A 28 10.03 -50.82 -0.87
CA THR A 28 8.71 -50.76 -1.51
C THR A 28 7.82 -51.90 -1.01
N ASP A 29 6.51 -51.64 -0.89
CA ASP A 29 5.49 -52.61 -0.46
C ASP A 29 5.69 -53.19 0.96
N VAL A 30 6.45 -52.50 1.81
CA VAL A 30 6.69 -52.90 3.21
C VAL A 30 6.27 -51.76 4.14
N THR A 31 5.47 -52.10 5.15
CA THR A 31 5.20 -51.21 6.29
C THR A 31 6.18 -51.54 7.41
N VAL A 32 6.98 -50.56 7.82
CA VAL A 32 7.74 -50.60 9.07
C VAL A 32 6.89 -49.91 10.14
N ASP A 33 6.60 -50.61 11.22
CA ASP A 33 5.89 -50.09 12.38
C ASP A 33 6.83 -50.12 13.59
N ALA A 34 7.11 -48.95 14.15
CA ALA A 34 7.94 -48.81 15.34
C ALA A 34 7.14 -49.12 16.63
N LEU A 35 5.81 -49.22 16.53
CA LEU A 35 4.90 -49.38 17.67
C LEU A 35 4.99 -48.17 18.62
N ALA A 36 4.17 -48.14 19.68
CA ALA A 36 4.20 -47.01 20.60
C ALA A 36 5.51 -46.96 21.40
N GLY A 37 6.07 -45.77 21.60
CA GLY A 37 7.37 -45.56 22.23
C GLY A 37 7.87 -44.15 21.94
N GLY A 38 8.87 -43.67 22.68
CA GLY A 38 9.61 -42.48 22.25
C GLY A 38 10.80 -42.95 21.42
N ASP A 39 10.55 -43.30 20.16
CA ASP A 39 11.48 -44.03 19.33
C ASP A 39 12.45 -43.12 18.61
N ARG A 40 13.68 -43.60 18.44
CA ARG A 40 14.72 -42.86 17.72
C ARG A 40 15.28 -43.69 16.58
N ILE A 41 15.07 -43.19 15.36
CA ILE A 41 15.54 -43.80 14.12
C ILE A 41 16.59 -42.89 13.49
N THR A 42 17.87 -43.27 13.59
CA THR A 42 18.99 -42.48 13.06
C THR A 42 19.71 -43.24 11.95
N GLY A 43 19.74 -42.67 10.75
CA GLY A 43 20.55 -43.17 9.64
C GLY A 43 21.63 -42.16 9.28
N THR A 44 22.89 -42.58 9.34
CA THR A 44 24.05 -41.72 8.97
C THR A 44 24.89 -42.45 7.94
N THR A 45 25.19 -41.81 6.82
CA THR A 45 26.06 -42.42 5.79
C THR A 45 27.54 -42.20 6.15
N PRO A 46 28.49 -43.03 5.69
CA PRO A 46 29.91 -42.82 5.97
C PRO A 46 30.47 -41.55 5.31
N THR A 47 31.40 -40.88 5.97
CA THR A 47 32.13 -39.72 5.43
C THR A 47 33.15 -40.16 4.36
N GLY A 48 33.07 -39.61 3.15
CA GLY A 48 34.07 -39.84 2.09
C GLY A 48 33.73 -39.14 0.76
N SER A 49 34.74 -38.64 0.05
CA SER A 49 34.56 -38.01 -1.26
C SER A 49 33.99 -39.01 -2.28
N GLY A 50 32.89 -38.66 -2.95
CA GLY A 50 32.26 -39.47 -4.00
C GLY A 50 31.27 -40.54 -3.52
N ILE A 51 30.95 -40.62 -2.22
CA ILE A 51 29.92 -41.53 -1.70
C ILE A 51 28.59 -40.77 -1.66
N SER A 52 27.65 -41.11 -2.56
CA SER A 52 26.26 -40.66 -2.48
C SER A 52 25.47 -41.63 -1.62
N GLY A 53 25.32 -41.32 -0.34
CA GLY A 53 24.47 -42.06 0.58
C GLY A 53 23.07 -41.46 0.70
N ILE A 54 22.18 -42.11 1.43
CA ILE A 54 20.91 -41.52 1.88
C ILE A 54 20.80 -41.86 3.36
N GLY A 55 20.55 -40.87 4.22
CA GLY A 55 20.38 -41.09 5.66
C GLY A 55 19.15 -41.96 5.94
N LEU A 56 18.00 -41.59 5.39
CA LEU A 56 16.78 -42.40 5.34
C LEU A 56 16.15 -42.35 3.95
N ASN A 57 15.92 -43.51 3.34
CA ASN A 57 15.22 -43.65 2.07
C ASN A 57 13.88 -44.35 2.29
N SER A 58 12.80 -43.57 2.41
CA SER A 58 11.45 -44.10 2.62
C SER A 58 10.71 -44.25 1.29
N ARG A 59 10.49 -45.50 0.84
CA ARG A 59 9.78 -45.81 -0.41
C ARG A 59 8.38 -46.38 -0.23
N SER A 60 8.00 -46.66 1.01
CA SER A 60 6.68 -47.16 1.41
C SER A 60 6.35 -46.55 2.78
N THR A 61 5.75 -47.28 3.71
CA THR A 61 5.28 -46.71 4.99
C THR A 61 6.27 -46.95 6.12
N LEU A 62 6.70 -45.89 6.79
CA LEU A 62 7.29 -45.89 8.11
C LEU A 62 6.30 -45.25 9.08
N ASN A 63 5.85 -46.00 10.08
CA ASN A 63 4.94 -45.55 11.12
C ASN A 63 5.64 -45.65 12.48
N THR A 64 5.62 -44.61 13.30
CA THR A 64 6.15 -44.65 14.69
C THR A 64 5.07 -44.64 15.76
N SER A 65 3.79 -44.54 15.38
CA SER A 65 2.65 -44.63 16.30
C SER A 65 2.71 -43.55 17.40
N SER A 66 2.41 -43.87 18.67
CA SER A 66 2.34 -42.88 19.75
C SER A 66 3.64 -42.76 20.52
N GLY A 67 3.93 -41.52 20.94
CA GLY A 67 5.06 -41.13 21.75
C GLY A 67 5.97 -40.15 21.00
N ASN A 68 6.80 -39.43 21.74
CA ASN A 68 7.66 -38.38 21.14
C ASN A 68 8.79 -39.01 20.32
N ASP A 69 8.57 -39.14 19.03
CA ASP A 69 9.43 -39.87 18.11
C ASP A 69 10.43 -38.96 17.42
N ARG A 70 11.58 -39.54 17.07
CA ARG A 70 12.68 -38.82 16.41
C ARG A 70 13.26 -39.60 15.24
N ILE A 71 13.09 -39.06 14.05
CA ILE A 71 13.68 -39.57 12.82
C ILE A 71 14.79 -38.62 12.35
N GLU A 72 15.99 -39.17 12.17
CA GLU A 72 17.16 -38.40 11.75
C GLU A 72 17.86 -39.06 10.56
N GLY A 73 17.96 -38.34 9.45
CA GLY A 73 18.72 -38.76 8.28
C GLY A 73 19.90 -37.85 8.02
N ARG A 74 21.14 -38.37 8.06
CA ARG A 74 22.35 -37.63 7.74
C ARG A 74 23.11 -38.25 6.59
N SER A 75 23.38 -37.46 5.56
CA SER A 75 24.19 -37.85 4.42
C SER A 75 25.35 -36.89 4.18
N PHE A 76 26.48 -37.44 3.75
CA PHE A 76 27.61 -36.67 3.24
C PHE A 76 27.62 -36.68 1.70
N GLY A 77 28.39 -35.76 1.09
CA GLY A 77 28.52 -35.70 -0.37
C GLY A 77 27.24 -35.23 -1.07
N SER A 78 26.88 -35.87 -2.19
CA SER A 78 25.72 -35.52 -3.02
C SER A 78 24.42 -36.27 -2.62
N GLY A 79 24.38 -36.80 -1.41
CA GLY A 79 23.26 -37.63 -0.92
C GLY A 79 22.18 -36.85 -0.16
N TYR A 80 21.02 -37.46 0.07
CA TYR A 80 19.89 -36.85 0.78
C TYR A 80 19.94 -37.18 2.28
N GLY A 81 19.61 -36.23 3.15
CA GLY A 81 19.38 -36.53 4.57
C GLY A 81 18.23 -37.51 4.71
N ILE A 82 17.05 -37.07 4.30
CA ILE A 82 15.84 -37.90 4.14
C ILE A 82 15.36 -37.79 2.70
N ASN A 83 15.11 -38.93 2.06
CA ASN A 83 14.41 -39.03 0.77
C ASN A 83 13.12 -39.82 1.00
N ASN A 84 11.97 -39.15 0.89
CA ASN A 84 10.66 -39.74 1.08
C ASN A 84 9.85 -39.72 -0.23
N SER A 85 9.54 -40.90 -0.73
CA SER A 85 8.57 -41.11 -1.81
C SER A 85 7.37 -41.95 -1.36
N GLY A 86 7.33 -42.35 -0.09
CA GLY A 86 6.26 -43.13 0.53
C GLY A 86 5.51 -42.32 1.59
N THR A 87 5.31 -42.90 2.77
CA THR A 87 4.71 -42.25 3.93
C THR A 87 5.66 -42.36 5.11
N ILE A 88 5.97 -41.24 5.74
CA ILE A 88 6.54 -41.19 7.09
C ILE A 88 5.42 -40.66 7.99
N ASN A 89 4.96 -41.47 8.93
CA ASN A 89 3.92 -41.11 9.88
C ASN A 89 4.49 -41.24 11.28
N THR A 90 4.68 -40.12 11.98
CA THR A 90 4.95 -40.13 13.42
C THR A 90 3.70 -39.91 14.24
N GLY A 91 2.58 -39.56 13.59
CA GLY A 91 1.30 -39.35 14.26
C GLY A 91 0.74 -40.60 14.93
N GLY A 92 0.49 -40.47 16.24
CA GLY A 92 -0.15 -41.45 17.11
C GLY A 92 -1.47 -40.96 17.72
N THR A 93 -1.98 -41.72 18.70
CA THR A 93 -3.10 -41.30 19.56
C THR A 93 -2.56 -40.49 20.75
N GLY A 94 -2.40 -39.18 20.60
CA GLY A 94 -1.81 -38.34 21.63
C GLY A 94 -1.41 -36.96 21.10
N ALA A 95 -1.05 -36.04 21.99
CA ALA A 95 -0.36 -34.80 21.63
C ALA A 95 1.14 -35.02 21.88
N ASP A 96 1.76 -35.76 20.97
CA ASP A 96 3.14 -36.23 21.05
C ASP A 96 4.05 -35.24 20.29
N ASP A 97 5.15 -34.80 20.90
CA ASP A 97 6.05 -33.82 20.27
C ASP A 97 7.10 -34.56 19.41
N ASP A 98 6.86 -34.67 18.10
CA ASP A 98 7.69 -35.44 17.18
C ASP A 98 8.75 -34.61 16.46
N SER A 99 9.79 -35.29 15.95
CA SER A 99 10.84 -34.63 15.18
C SER A 99 11.33 -35.45 13.99
N ILE A 100 11.30 -34.85 12.80
CA ILE A 100 11.84 -35.40 11.57
C ILE A 100 12.90 -34.44 11.03
N THR A 101 14.17 -34.86 11.06
CA THR A 101 15.29 -34.00 10.64
C THR A 101 16.20 -34.66 9.61
N GLY A 102 16.56 -33.89 8.59
CA GLY A 102 17.42 -34.34 7.49
C GLY A 102 18.59 -33.38 7.25
N GLU A 103 19.80 -33.91 7.15
CA GLU A 103 21.01 -33.17 6.78
C GLU A 103 21.68 -33.85 5.58
N GLY A 104 21.92 -33.13 4.49
CA GLY A 104 22.56 -33.69 3.29
C GLY A 104 22.69 -32.67 2.17
N TRP A 105 22.97 -33.11 0.95
CA TRP A 105 22.98 -32.25 -0.23
C TRP A 105 21.64 -31.50 -0.39
N CYS A 106 20.55 -32.21 -0.13
CA CYS A 106 19.24 -31.69 0.27
C CYS A 106 18.91 -32.33 1.63
N GLY A 107 18.40 -31.53 2.56
CA GLY A 107 18.10 -32.00 3.91
C GLY A 107 16.96 -33.00 3.89
N ILE A 108 15.79 -32.56 3.43
CA ILE A 108 14.60 -33.40 3.22
C ILE A 108 14.12 -33.25 1.79
N TYR A 109 14.07 -34.36 1.05
CA TYR A 109 13.46 -34.45 -0.27
C TYR A 109 12.17 -35.26 -0.17
N ASN A 110 11.02 -34.58 -0.20
CA ASN A 110 9.70 -35.19 0.00
C ASN A 110 8.83 -35.09 -1.26
N THR A 111 8.61 -36.22 -1.93
CA THR A 111 7.58 -36.39 -2.97
C THR A 111 6.41 -37.26 -2.51
N GLY A 112 6.51 -37.81 -1.30
CA GLY A 112 5.50 -38.64 -0.66
C GLY A 112 4.68 -37.85 0.37
N THR A 113 4.35 -38.50 1.48
CA THR A 113 3.59 -37.91 2.60
C THR A 113 4.43 -37.95 3.87
N ILE A 114 4.43 -36.85 4.62
CA ILE A 114 4.91 -36.77 6.00
C ILE A 114 3.74 -36.34 6.87
N LEU A 115 3.46 -37.06 7.95
CA LEU A 115 2.41 -36.79 8.93
C LEU A 115 3.02 -36.83 10.33
N THR A 116 2.77 -35.85 11.18
CA THR A 116 3.27 -35.84 12.58
C THR A 116 2.17 -35.85 13.63
N GLY A 117 0.96 -35.39 13.31
CA GLY A 117 -0.24 -35.74 14.07
C GLY A 117 -0.70 -34.63 15.00
N SER A 118 -0.61 -34.80 16.31
CA SER A 118 -0.91 -33.70 17.24
C SER A 118 0.23 -33.59 18.21
N GLY A 119 0.48 -32.40 18.74
CA GLY A 119 1.66 -32.09 19.54
C GLY A 119 2.45 -30.98 18.87
N ARG A 120 3.55 -30.56 19.49
CA ARG A 120 4.46 -29.59 18.86
C ARG A 120 5.51 -30.36 18.08
N ASP A 121 5.35 -30.37 16.78
CA ASP A 121 6.16 -31.15 15.89
C ASP A 121 7.23 -30.33 15.19
N ILE A 122 8.34 -30.99 14.84
CA ILE A 122 9.48 -30.35 14.20
C ILE A 122 9.85 -31.08 12.92
N ILE A 123 9.80 -30.37 11.79
CA ILE A 123 10.33 -30.85 10.52
C ILE A 123 11.50 -29.95 10.09
N GLY A 124 12.72 -30.49 10.09
CA GLY A 124 13.95 -29.71 9.86
C GLY A 124 14.82 -30.25 8.74
N GLY A 125 15.07 -29.46 7.70
CA GLY A 125 15.97 -29.83 6.60
C GLY A 125 17.17 -28.90 6.48
N ILE A 126 18.39 -29.44 6.55
CA ILE A 126 19.64 -28.70 6.35
C ILE A 126 20.33 -29.17 5.07
N ALA A 127 20.50 -28.26 4.11
CA ALA A 127 21.25 -28.51 2.89
C ALA A 127 22.71 -28.06 3.02
N THR A 128 23.63 -29.01 2.98
CA THR A 128 25.09 -28.79 2.91
C THR A 128 25.61 -28.74 1.47
N GLY A 129 24.73 -28.99 0.49
CA GLY A 129 25.04 -29.07 -0.94
C GLY A 129 24.62 -27.85 -1.73
N SER A 130 24.13 -28.03 -2.96
CA SER A 130 23.57 -26.96 -3.83
C SER A 130 22.04 -27.03 -3.95
N ALA A 131 21.39 -27.97 -3.29
CA ALA A 131 19.92 -28.09 -3.24
C ALA A 131 19.33 -27.37 -2.03
N SER A 132 18.02 -27.54 -1.82
CA SER A 132 17.23 -26.86 -0.80
C SER A 132 17.26 -27.58 0.54
N GLY A 133 17.10 -26.83 1.64
CA GLY A 133 16.97 -27.40 2.99
C GLY A 133 15.84 -28.42 3.02
N ILE A 134 14.66 -27.99 2.56
CA ILE A 134 13.52 -28.85 2.27
C ILE A 134 13.13 -28.68 0.80
N TYR A 135 13.07 -29.77 0.05
CA TYR A 135 12.43 -29.83 -1.26
C TYR A 135 11.15 -30.65 -1.13
N HIS A 136 10.02 -30.07 -1.52
CA HIS A 136 8.71 -30.63 -1.27
C HIS A 136 7.83 -30.59 -2.53
N SER A 137 7.26 -31.73 -2.91
CA SER A 137 6.27 -31.83 -4.01
C SER A 137 5.15 -32.82 -3.70
N GLY A 138 5.00 -33.21 -2.44
CA GLY A 138 4.01 -34.19 -1.95
C GLY A 138 3.07 -33.56 -0.93
N ARG A 139 2.89 -34.22 0.22
CA ARG A 139 2.16 -33.67 1.40
C ARG A 139 3.06 -33.65 2.64
N ILE A 140 3.00 -32.56 3.40
CA ILE A 140 3.44 -32.44 4.79
C ILE A 140 2.21 -31.95 5.57
N ASP A 141 1.89 -32.64 6.66
CA ASP A 141 0.75 -32.31 7.51
C ASP A 141 1.17 -32.51 8.96
N THR A 142 1.31 -31.42 9.72
CA THR A 142 1.77 -31.51 11.11
C THR A 142 0.62 -31.68 12.09
N GLY A 143 -0.52 -31.03 11.84
CA GLY A 143 -1.82 -31.38 12.42
C GLY A 143 -2.25 -30.43 13.53
N ASP A 144 -2.42 -30.86 14.78
CA ASP A 144 -2.81 -29.92 15.86
C ASP A 144 -1.66 -29.70 16.84
N GLY A 145 -1.19 -28.48 17.01
CA GLY A 145 -0.22 -28.04 18.00
C GLY A 145 0.66 -26.92 17.45
N ASP A 146 1.52 -26.33 18.28
CA ASP A 146 2.40 -25.23 17.83
C ASP A 146 3.60 -25.80 17.04
N ASP A 147 3.44 -26.02 15.74
CA ASP A 147 4.39 -26.76 14.91
C ASP A 147 5.50 -25.89 14.31
N HIS A 148 6.63 -26.52 13.98
CA HIS A 148 7.77 -25.81 13.41
C HIS A 148 8.42 -26.55 12.22
N ILE A 149 8.32 -25.94 11.04
CA ILE A 149 8.93 -26.43 9.80
C ILE A 149 10.06 -25.49 9.40
N ALA A 150 11.29 -26.00 9.34
CA ALA A 150 12.45 -25.21 8.97
C ALA A 150 13.30 -25.83 7.87
N GLY A 151 13.54 -25.06 6.82
CA GLY A 151 14.48 -25.38 5.76
C GLY A 151 15.65 -24.41 5.76
N VAL A 152 16.86 -24.93 5.96
CA VAL A 152 18.10 -24.16 6.03
C VAL A 152 19.04 -24.55 4.90
N LYS A 153 19.50 -23.55 4.17
CA LYS A 153 20.68 -23.67 3.33
C LYS A 153 21.93 -23.31 4.13
N ASP A 154 22.89 -24.24 4.25
CA ASP A 154 24.19 -23.92 4.86
C ASP A 154 24.93 -22.86 4.03
N THR A 155 25.14 -21.71 4.67
CA THR A 155 25.79 -20.52 4.11
C THR A 155 27.27 -20.73 3.79
N SER A 156 27.87 -21.82 4.26
CA SER A 156 29.23 -22.22 3.88
C SER A 156 29.36 -22.52 2.38
N VAL A 157 28.25 -22.85 1.70
CA VAL A 157 28.17 -23.08 0.26
C VAL A 157 27.40 -21.94 -0.43
N ARG A 158 28.14 -20.99 -1.00
CA ARG A 158 27.60 -19.80 -1.69
C ARG A 158 27.03 -20.09 -3.10
N SER A 159 26.32 -21.20 -3.27
CA SER A 159 25.67 -21.55 -4.53
C SER A 159 24.48 -22.48 -4.34
N GLY A 160 23.36 -22.12 -4.97
CA GLY A 160 22.21 -23.00 -5.16
C GLY A 160 21.26 -23.11 -3.97
N GLY A 161 20.00 -23.41 -4.24
CA GLY A 161 19.02 -23.91 -3.27
C GLY A 161 18.25 -22.85 -2.47
N ASP A 162 17.03 -23.24 -2.12
CA ASP A 162 16.12 -22.46 -1.28
C ASP A 162 16.20 -22.97 0.18
N GLY A 163 15.68 -22.22 1.13
CA GLY A 163 15.45 -22.77 2.46
C GLY A 163 14.40 -23.86 2.37
N ILE A 164 13.21 -23.47 1.95
CA ILE A 164 12.09 -24.36 1.64
C ILE A 164 11.67 -24.14 0.19
N GLN A 165 11.61 -25.21 -0.60
CA GLN A 165 11.09 -25.19 -1.96
C GLN A 165 9.87 -26.09 -2.06
N ILE A 166 8.71 -25.51 -2.37
CA ILE A 166 7.45 -26.19 -2.58
C ILE A 166 7.12 -26.15 -4.07
N ASN A 167 7.15 -27.32 -4.69
CA ASN A 167 6.86 -27.53 -6.10
C ASN A 167 5.54 -28.29 -6.23
N ARG A 168 4.41 -27.57 -6.20
CA ARG A 168 3.05 -28.10 -6.28
C ARG A 168 2.65 -29.07 -5.16
N GLY A 169 3.42 -29.12 -4.07
CA GLY A 169 3.07 -29.85 -2.86
C GLY A 169 2.20 -29.03 -1.92
N THR A 170 1.79 -29.65 -0.81
CA THR A 170 1.00 -29.01 0.26
C THR A 170 1.72 -29.16 1.59
N ILE A 171 1.96 -28.04 2.26
CA ILE A 171 2.27 -27.96 3.67
C ILE A 171 1.01 -27.49 4.40
N ASN A 172 0.54 -28.28 5.36
CA ASN A 172 -0.55 -27.94 6.27
C ASN A 172 -0.03 -28.05 7.71
N THR A 173 -0.22 -27.02 8.54
CA THR A 173 0.13 -27.09 9.97
C THR A 173 -1.05 -27.15 10.91
N GLY A 174 -2.28 -26.91 10.40
CA GLY A 174 -3.53 -27.22 11.09
C GLY A 174 -3.91 -26.23 12.19
N THR A 175 -3.94 -26.62 13.46
CA THR A 175 -4.33 -25.68 14.53
C THR A 175 -3.22 -25.51 15.55
N GLY A 176 -2.88 -24.27 15.90
CA GLY A 176 -1.73 -23.97 16.75
C GLY A 176 -1.08 -22.68 16.29
N ASN A 177 -0.09 -22.18 17.04
CA ASN A 177 0.72 -21.04 16.60
C ASN A 177 1.93 -21.60 15.86
N ASP A 178 1.79 -21.77 14.56
CA ASP A 178 2.72 -22.49 13.73
C ASP A 178 3.82 -21.60 13.17
N ALA A 179 4.96 -22.20 12.87
CA ALA A 179 6.12 -21.51 12.35
C ALA A 179 6.73 -22.22 11.14
N ILE A 180 6.70 -21.55 9.99
CA ILE A 180 7.36 -22.00 8.77
C ILE A 180 8.51 -21.05 8.45
N ARG A 181 9.74 -21.58 8.47
CA ARG A 181 10.95 -20.78 8.26
C ARG A 181 11.86 -21.32 7.18
N GLY A 182 12.10 -20.50 6.17
CA GLY A 182 13.03 -20.79 5.09
C GLY A 182 14.22 -19.85 5.08
N TRP A 183 15.43 -20.39 5.16
CA TRP A 183 16.68 -19.66 4.96
C TRP A 183 17.41 -20.20 3.74
N GLY A 184 17.46 -19.43 2.65
CA GLY A 184 18.01 -19.90 1.38
C GLY A 184 18.98 -18.96 0.72
N HIS A 185 19.66 -19.49 -0.29
CA HIS A 185 20.54 -18.68 -1.14
C HIS A 185 19.71 -17.92 -2.18
N TYR A 186 18.80 -18.58 -2.91
CA TYR A 186 17.94 -17.88 -3.89
C TYR A 186 16.68 -17.32 -3.24
N TYR A 187 15.93 -18.20 -2.58
CA TYR A 187 14.73 -17.84 -1.83
C TYR A 187 14.80 -18.41 -0.43
N GLY A 188 14.35 -17.65 0.57
CA GLY A 188 14.03 -18.26 1.87
C GLY A 188 12.98 -19.34 1.69
N ILE A 189 11.83 -18.93 1.14
CA ILE A 189 10.72 -19.81 0.78
C ILE A 189 10.36 -19.58 -0.70
N SER A 190 10.29 -20.65 -1.48
CA SER A 190 9.83 -20.66 -2.86
C SER A 190 8.58 -21.54 -2.96
N ASN A 191 7.44 -20.97 -3.32
CA ASN A 191 6.14 -21.64 -3.31
C ASN A 191 5.45 -21.62 -4.68
N ASP A 192 5.31 -22.80 -5.30
CA ASP A 192 4.44 -23.09 -6.47
C ASP A 192 3.34 -24.12 -6.06
N GLY A 193 3.07 -24.25 -4.77
CA GLY A 193 2.05 -25.16 -4.21
C GLY A 193 1.19 -24.46 -3.17
N THR A 194 0.89 -25.14 -2.07
CA THR A 194 0.07 -24.61 -0.97
C THR A 194 0.87 -24.63 0.33
N ILE A 195 0.84 -23.50 1.03
CA ILE A 195 1.13 -23.39 2.45
C ILE A 195 -0.18 -22.99 3.12
N ASP A 196 -0.62 -23.76 4.11
CA ASP A 196 -1.83 -23.52 4.90
C ASP A 196 -1.45 -23.70 6.38
N THR A 197 -1.53 -22.65 7.19
CA THR A 197 -1.20 -22.77 8.63
C THR A 197 -2.44 -22.92 9.52
N GLY A 198 -3.62 -22.58 9.00
CA GLY A 198 -4.89 -22.97 9.58
C GLY A 198 -5.41 -22.01 10.65
N THR A 199 -5.40 -22.37 11.93
CA THR A 199 -5.87 -21.43 12.98
C THR A 199 -4.87 -21.29 14.12
N GLY A 200 -4.63 -20.07 14.53
CA GLY A 200 -3.69 -19.67 15.58
C GLY A 200 -2.90 -18.46 15.11
N ASN A 201 -1.93 -17.99 15.89
CA ASN A 201 -1.11 -16.84 15.46
C ASN A 201 0.14 -17.38 14.77
N ASP A 202 0.06 -17.52 13.46
CA ASP A 202 1.06 -18.22 12.67
C ASP A 202 2.14 -17.28 12.16
N THR A 203 3.32 -17.85 11.90
CA THR A 203 4.46 -17.12 11.38
C THR A 203 5.10 -17.82 10.20
N ILE A 204 5.12 -17.13 9.06
CA ILE A 204 5.86 -17.55 7.86
C ILE A 204 7.01 -16.58 7.64
N THR A 205 8.25 -17.07 7.72
CA THR A 205 9.45 -16.25 7.51
C THR A 205 10.33 -16.82 6.41
N GLY A 206 10.58 -16.02 5.36
CA GLY A 206 11.53 -16.34 4.30
C GLY A 206 12.68 -15.33 4.27
N ASP A 207 13.91 -15.82 4.42
CA ASP A 207 15.14 -15.02 4.41
C ASP A 207 16.06 -15.49 3.25
N GLY A 208 16.30 -14.61 2.27
CA GLY A 208 17.15 -14.85 1.10
C GLY A 208 18.49 -14.08 1.14
N TYR A 209 19.62 -14.78 1.15
CA TYR A 209 20.95 -14.15 1.28
C TYR A 209 21.69 -13.90 -0.04
N GLY A 210 21.32 -14.59 -1.13
CA GLY A 210 22.07 -14.61 -2.38
C GLY A 210 21.67 -13.49 -3.34
N VAL A 211 20.47 -13.54 -3.93
CA VAL A 211 20.16 -12.67 -5.10
C VAL A 211 18.69 -12.37 -5.43
N THR A 212 17.67 -13.01 -4.82
CA THR A 212 16.29 -12.86 -5.36
C THR A 212 15.25 -12.40 -4.35
N ALA A 213 14.77 -13.26 -3.44
CA ALA A 213 13.73 -12.84 -2.51
C ALA A 213 13.73 -13.59 -1.16
N GLY A 214 13.08 -13.01 -0.16
CA GLY A 214 12.80 -13.72 1.08
C GLY A 214 11.72 -14.78 0.87
N ILE A 215 10.56 -14.35 0.39
CA ILE A 215 9.45 -15.21 -0.02
C ILE A 215 9.15 -15.00 -1.50
N ASN A 216 9.06 -16.08 -2.25
CA ASN A 216 8.63 -16.07 -3.64
C ASN A 216 7.44 -17.01 -3.83
N ASN A 217 6.24 -16.45 -3.83
CA ASN A 217 4.99 -17.15 -4.12
C ASN A 217 4.74 -17.17 -5.63
N THR A 218 5.35 -18.13 -6.32
CA THR A 218 5.25 -18.30 -7.78
C THR A 218 4.02 -19.11 -8.17
N GLY A 219 2.85 -18.47 -8.25
CA GLY A 219 1.60 -19.14 -8.65
C GLY A 219 0.97 -20.05 -7.59
N GLY A 220 1.60 -20.20 -6.43
CA GLY A 220 1.08 -20.92 -5.27
C GLY A 220 0.07 -20.12 -4.43
N THR A 221 -0.37 -20.75 -3.35
CA THR A 221 -1.21 -20.16 -2.30
C THR A 221 -0.45 -20.20 -0.98
N ILE A 222 -0.48 -19.08 -0.26
CA ILE A 222 -0.10 -19.00 1.14
C ILE A 222 -1.37 -18.55 1.87
N ASN A 223 -1.86 -19.37 2.79
CA ASN A 223 -3.02 -19.13 3.62
C ASN A 223 -2.60 -19.26 5.08
N THR A 224 -2.85 -18.27 5.93
CA THR A 224 -2.57 -18.39 7.37
C THR A 224 -3.82 -18.63 8.21
N GLY A 225 -4.96 -18.09 7.78
CA GLY A 225 -6.28 -18.53 8.21
C GLY A 225 -6.89 -17.64 9.29
N ALA A 226 -7.00 -18.07 10.54
CA ALA A 226 -7.58 -17.22 11.58
C ALA A 226 -6.64 -17.09 12.76
N GLY A 227 -6.43 -15.86 13.22
CA GLY A 227 -5.51 -15.48 14.27
C GLY A 227 -4.61 -14.33 13.79
N ASN A 228 -3.79 -13.76 14.67
CA ASN A 228 -2.97 -12.62 14.31
C ASN A 228 -1.68 -13.12 13.64
N ASP A 229 -1.71 -13.26 12.33
CA ASP A 229 -0.69 -13.93 11.57
C ASP A 229 0.41 -12.99 11.08
N SER A 230 1.59 -13.54 10.79
CA SER A 230 2.73 -12.78 10.31
C SER A 230 3.44 -13.47 9.15
N ILE A 231 3.45 -12.81 7.99
CA ILE A 231 4.24 -13.20 6.82
C ILE A 231 5.38 -12.20 6.62
N THR A 232 6.63 -12.65 6.78
CA THR A 232 7.82 -11.81 6.62
C THR A 232 8.76 -12.35 5.55
N GLY A 233 9.04 -11.53 4.53
CA GLY A 233 10.04 -11.81 3.50
C GLY A 233 11.20 -10.81 3.56
N GLY A 234 12.39 -11.29 3.87
CA GLY A 234 13.61 -10.47 3.98
C GLY A 234 14.71 -10.90 3.01
N THR A 235 15.55 -9.94 2.60
CA THR A 235 16.82 -10.24 1.92
C THR A 235 17.97 -9.44 2.49
N GLU A 236 19.13 -10.08 2.66
CA GLU A 236 20.38 -9.40 2.99
C GLU A 236 21.16 -8.95 1.74
N SER A 237 20.65 -9.32 0.55
CA SER A 237 21.34 -9.03 -0.69
C SER A 237 21.31 -7.53 -1.00
N THR A 238 22.50 -6.96 -1.16
CA THR A 238 22.75 -5.60 -1.66
C THR A 238 23.18 -5.60 -3.12
N GLY A 239 23.00 -6.73 -3.81
CA GLY A 239 23.44 -6.95 -5.18
C GLY A 239 22.73 -6.09 -6.22
N THR A 240 23.23 -6.17 -7.46
CA THR A 240 22.59 -5.56 -8.64
C THR A 240 21.54 -6.51 -9.22
N GLY A 241 20.28 -6.11 -9.24
CA GLY A 241 19.18 -6.91 -9.78
C GLY A 241 17.83 -6.59 -9.14
N ALA A 242 16.76 -7.18 -9.69
CA ALA A 242 15.42 -7.14 -9.12
C ALA A 242 15.37 -8.07 -7.89
N ILE A 243 15.55 -7.48 -6.71
CA ILE A 243 15.56 -8.17 -5.41
C ILE A 243 14.29 -7.76 -4.66
N HIS A 244 13.59 -8.69 -4.04
CA HIS A 244 12.32 -8.39 -3.39
C HIS A 244 12.24 -8.98 -1.98
N GLY A 245 11.54 -8.33 -1.05
CA GLY A 245 11.25 -8.98 0.23
C GLY A 245 10.27 -10.14 -0.01
N ILE A 246 9.12 -9.78 -0.58
CA ILE A 246 8.07 -10.71 -0.99
C ILE A 246 7.77 -10.50 -2.48
N ILE A 247 7.81 -11.59 -3.25
CA ILE A 247 7.28 -11.67 -4.62
C ILE A 247 5.98 -12.47 -4.56
N ASN A 248 4.87 -11.84 -4.92
CA ASN A 248 3.61 -12.53 -5.11
C ASN A 248 3.25 -12.57 -6.59
N THR A 249 3.23 -13.79 -7.14
CA THR A 249 2.60 -14.08 -8.42
C THR A 249 1.48 -15.14 -8.28
N GLY A 250 1.05 -15.42 -7.05
CA GLY A 250 -0.02 -16.35 -6.69
C GLY A 250 -1.08 -15.66 -5.84
N THR A 251 -1.47 -16.29 -4.74
CA THR A 251 -2.35 -15.70 -3.72
C THR A 251 -1.68 -15.77 -2.35
N ILE A 252 -1.75 -14.66 -1.62
CA ILE A 252 -1.47 -14.59 -0.18
C ILE A 252 -2.78 -14.16 0.48
N ASP A 253 -3.23 -14.92 1.46
CA ASP A 253 -4.46 -14.71 2.23
C ASP A 253 -4.12 -14.93 3.71
N THR A 254 -4.27 -13.92 4.56
CA THR A 254 -3.99 -14.06 6.00
C THR A 254 -5.23 -14.33 6.82
N GLY A 255 -6.38 -13.78 6.41
CA GLY A 255 -7.70 -14.31 6.72
C GLY A 255 -8.47 -13.45 7.72
N ALA A 256 -8.46 -13.77 9.00
CA ALA A 256 -9.20 -12.99 10.01
C ALA A 256 -8.34 -12.73 11.24
N ASP A 257 -8.70 -11.67 11.98
CA ASP A 257 -7.93 -11.05 13.05
C ASP A 257 -6.79 -10.16 12.50
N ASN A 258 -5.94 -9.60 13.36
CA ASN A 258 -5.04 -8.53 12.96
C ASN A 258 -3.73 -9.09 12.38
N ASP A 259 -3.61 -9.07 11.06
CA ASP A 259 -2.51 -9.70 10.36
C ASP A 259 -1.40 -8.73 9.96
N THR A 260 -0.20 -9.28 9.73
CA THR A 260 0.95 -8.51 9.25
C THR A 260 1.63 -9.18 8.06
N ILE A 261 1.78 -8.43 6.97
CA ILE A 261 2.60 -8.82 5.83
C ILE A 261 3.75 -7.81 5.67
N MET A 262 4.99 -8.27 5.82
CA MET A 262 6.18 -7.43 5.77
C MET A 262 7.21 -7.91 4.74
N GLY A 263 7.59 -7.03 3.82
CA GLY A 263 8.63 -7.29 2.83
C GLY A 263 9.78 -6.29 2.91
N ALA A 264 11.03 -6.77 3.00
CA ALA A 264 12.23 -5.94 3.05
C ALA A 264 13.32 -6.36 2.04
N ALA A 265 13.85 -5.39 1.27
CA ALA A 265 14.93 -5.62 0.31
C ALA A 265 15.90 -4.43 0.17
N GLY A 266 17.20 -4.73 -0.05
CA GLY A 266 18.28 -3.73 -0.13
C GLY A 266 18.93 -3.53 -1.52
N GLY A 267 18.52 -4.28 -2.54
CA GLY A 267 19.13 -4.26 -3.89
C GLY A 267 18.79 -3.01 -4.73
N SER A 268 19.53 -2.76 -5.82
CA SER A 268 19.40 -1.51 -6.60
C SER A 268 18.04 -1.25 -7.28
N ASP A 269 17.34 -2.31 -7.68
CA ASP A 269 16.01 -2.27 -8.34
C ASP A 269 15.01 -3.10 -7.50
N SER A 270 15.02 -2.85 -6.20
CA SER A 270 14.31 -3.70 -5.24
C SER A 270 12.96 -3.17 -4.81
N SER A 271 12.00 -4.08 -4.57
CA SER A 271 10.74 -3.77 -3.89
C SER A 271 10.67 -4.46 -2.53
N GLY A 272 10.14 -3.81 -1.50
CA GLY A 272 9.79 -4.52 -0.28
C GLY A 272 8.77 -5.62 -0.57
N ILE A 273 7.65 -5.24 -1.18
CA ILE A 273 6.60 -6.15 -1.66
C ILE A 273 6.36 -5.90 -3.14
N TYR A 274 6.35 -6.97 -3.93
CA TYR A 274 5.98 -6.95 -5.34
C TYR A 274 4.79 -7.87 -5.57
N ASN A 275 3.62 -7.30 -5.90
CA ASN A 275 2.41 -8.02 -6.24
C ASN A 275 2.16 -7.93 -7.75
N ASN A 276 2.17 -9.05 -8.45
CA ASN A 276 2.07 -9.09 -9.91
C ASN A 276 0.63 -8.97 -10.43
N SER A 277 0.46 -8.73 -11.73
CA SER A 277 -0.85 -8.56 -12.37
C SER A 277 -1.78 -9.77 -12.16
N PHE A 278 -3.05 -9.49 -11.83
CA PHE A 278 -4.11 -10.48 -11.58
C PHE A 278 -3.89 -11.37 -10.35
N ARG A 279 -3.09 -10.91 -9.37
CA ARG A 279 -2.72 -11.64 -8.16
C ARG A 279 -3.15 -10.91 -6.92
N ASN A 280 -3.43 -11.67 -5.87
CA ASN A 280 -4.11 -11.16 -4.69
C ASN A 280 -3.20 -11.25 -3.47
N ILE A 281 -3.15 -10.16 -2.73
CA ILE A 281 -2.80 -10.13 -1.32
C ILE A 281 -4.08 -9.73 -0.59
N ILE A 282 -4.54 -10.59 0.30
CA ILE A 282 -5.78 -10.43 1.07
C ILE A 282 -5.39 -10.58 2.54
N THR A 283 -5.83 -9.64 3.38
CA THR A 283 -5.65 -9.77 4.84
C THR A 283 -6.95 -10.01 5.58
N GLY A 284 -8.06 -9.45 5.09
CA GLY A 284 -9.39 -9.97 5.35
C GLY A 284 -10.17 -9.11 6.33
N SER A 285 -10.34 -9.56 7.58
CA SER A 285 -10.99 -8.75 8.63
C SER A 285 -10.09 -8.61 9.83
N GLY A 286 -10.06 -7.45 10.47
CA GLY A 286 -9.12 -7.11 11.53
C GLY A 286 -8.30 -5.88 11.17
N ASP A 287 -7.66 -5.23 12.15
CA ASP A 287 -6.79 -4.08 11.90
C ASP A 287 -5.47 -4.57 11.26
N ASP A 288 -5.43 -4.68 9.93
CA ASP A 288 -4.34 -5.35 9.21
C ASP A 288 -3.20 -4.41 8.85
N ARG A 289 -2.00 -4.98 8.70
CA ARG A 289 -0.80 -4.22 8.32
C ARG A 289 -0.04 -4.83 7.15
N ILE A 290 0.07 -4.08 6.07
CA ILE A 290 0.98 -4.40 4.95
C ILE A 290 2.10 -3.38 4.89
N SER A 291 3.36 -3.84 4.98
CA SER A 291 4.54 -2.97 5.01
C SER A 291 5.63 -3.43 4.06
N GLY A 292 5.95 -2.62 3.05
CA GLY A 292 7.04 -2.86 2.10
C GLY A 292 8.16 -1.83 2.23
N SER A 293 9.40 -2.30 2.42
CA SER A 293 10.63 -1.49 2.38
C SER A 293 11.59 -2.00 1.30
N GLY A 294 11.78 -1.24 0.24
CA GLY A 294 12.78 -1.54 -0.81
C GLY A 294 13.68 -0.36 -1.07
N LEU A 295 14.73 -0.53 -1.88
CA LEU A 295 15.53 0.60 -2.34
C LEU A 295 14.78 1.42 -3.39
N ALA A 296 14.21 0.74 -4.40
CA ALA A 296 13.48 1.39 -5.49
C ALA A 296 12.01 1.56 -5.14
N TYR A 297 11.35 0.53 -4.62
CA TYR A 297 9.93 0.56 -4.30
C TYR A 297 9.66 0.07 -2.89
N GLY A 298 8.80 0.74 -2.13
CA GLY A 298 8.28 0.14 -0.91
C GLY A 298 7.35 -1.01 -1.26
N ILE A 299 6.25 -0.66 -1.91
CA ILE A 299 5.27 -1.60 -2.46
C ILE A 299 5.10 -1.32 -3.96
N SER A 300 5.17 -2.38 -4.77
CA SER A 300 4.86 -2.35 -6.19
C SER A 300 3.69 -3.28 -6.48
N ASN A 301 2.51 -2.70 -6.70
CA ASN A 301 1.26 -3.41 -6.89
C ASN A 301 0.78 -3.31 -8.34
N LEU A 302 0.72 -4.45 -9.02
CA LEU A 302 0.13 -4.61 -10.36
C LEU A 302 -1.18 -5.43 -10.31
N GLY A 303 -1.46 -6.08 -9.17
CA GLY A 303 -2.63 -6.93 -8.92
C GLY A 303 -3.60 -6.26 -7.95
N THR A 304 -4.13 -7.04 -7.01
CA THR A 304 -5.03 -6.57 -5.97
C THR A 304 -4.38 -6.72 -4.61
N ILE A 305 -4.39 -5.64 -3.83
CA ILE A 305 -4.18 -5.64 -2.39
C ILE A 305 -5.54 -5.29 -1.79
N ASN A 306 -6.13 -6.21 -1.05
CA ASN A 306 -7.39 -5.99 -0.36
C ASN A 306 -7.19 -6.25 1.13
N THR A 307 -7.16 -5.20 1.93
CA THR A 307 -7.01 -5.37 3.38
C THR A 307 -8.34 -5.59 4.09
N GLY A 308 -9.43 -5.03 3.59
CA GLY A 308 -10.72 -5.13 4.29
C GLY A 308 -11.85 -5.88 3.58
N ILE A 309 -12.95 -5.99 4.31
CA ILE A 309 -14.22 -6.53 3.84
C ILE A 309 -15.13 -5.41 3.29
N SER A 310 -15.49 -5.51 2.01
CA SER A 310 -16.45 -4.60 1.37
C SER A 310 -17.90 -4.76 1.86
N SER A 311 -18.17 -5.75 2.72
CA SER A 311 -19.49 -5.99 3.31
C SER A 311 -19.36 -6.51 4.74
N GLY A 312 -19.63 -5.65 5.74
CA GLY A 312 -19.54 -6.00 7.15
C GLY A 312 -20.12 -4.93 8.07
N THR A 313 -20.22 -5.24 9.37
CA THR A 313 -20.58 -4.29 10.44
C THR A 313 -19.41 -3.96 11.37
N ILE A 314 -18.25 -4.59 11.15
CA ILE A 314 -17.03 -4.37 11.92
C ILE A 314 -16.18 -3.41 11.11
N ALA A 315 -15.69 -2.37 11.77
CA ALA A 315 -14.82 -1.37 11.20
C ALA A 315 -13.39 -1.75 11.61
N ASP A 316 -12.55 -1.95 10.61
CA ASP A 316 -11.21 -2.51 10.68
C ASP A 316 -10.26 -1.43 10.14
N ASN A 317 -9.31 -0.96 10.95
CA ASN A 317 -8.45 0.17 10.61
C ASN A 317 -7.14 -0.33 10.03
N ASP A 318 -7.12 -0.51 8.72
CA ASP A 318 -6.00 -1.10 8.01
C ASP A 318 -4.88 -0.09 7.77
N THR A 319 -3.65 -0.59 7.69
CA THR A 319 -2.48 0.22 7.34
C THR A 319 -1.65 -0.39 6.22
N ILE A 320 -1.50 0.36 5.13
CA ILE A 320 -0.59 0.01 4.02
C ILE A 320 0.55 1.03 3.97
N THR A 321 1.78 0.58 4.24
CA THR A 321 2.98 1.42 4.23
C THR A 321 3.98 0.96 3.17
N GLY A 322 4.34 1.85 2.24
CA GLY A 322 5.42 1.65 1.28
C GLY A 322 6.55 2.66 1.46
N THR A 323 7.76 2.18 1.77
CA THR A 323 8.95 3.01 1.89
C THR A 323 10.01 2.62 0.85
N ALA A 324 10.37 3.55 -0.03
CA ALA A 324 11.58 3.43 -0.83
C ALA A 324 12.75 4.16 -0.15
N THR A 325 13.82 3.43 0.12
CA THR A 325 14.98 3.93 0.89
C THR A 325 15.98 4.70 0.03
N ALA A 326 15.96 4.56 -1.31
CA ALA A 326 16.73 5.45 -2.16
C ALA A 326 16.04 6.80 -2.33
N SER A 327 16.84 7.86 -2.23
CA SER A 327 16.46 9.22 -2.61
C SER A 327 16.72 9.52 -4.10
N GLY A 328 17.02 8.50 -4.92
CA GLY A 328 17.42 8.64 -6.32
C GLY A 328 16.25 8.66 -7.32
N PRO A 329 16.49 9.07 -8.58
CA PRO A 329 15.47 9.04 -9.62
C PRO A 329 15.01 7.60 -9.91
N GLY A 330 13.70 7.38 -9.86
CA GLY A 330 13.02 6.11 -10.13
C GLY A 330 12.33 5.51 -8.91
N SER A 331 12.68 5.95 -7.69
CA SER A 331 12.15 5.32 -6.48
C SER A 331 10.79 5.86 -6.06
N SER A 332 9.89 4.99 -5.58
CA SER A 332 8.54 5.36 -5.15
C SER A 332 8.12 4.58 -3.91
N GLY A 333 7.46 5.24 -2.95
CA GLY A 333 6.99 4.56 -1.74
C GLY A 333 5.98 3.47 -2.09
N ILE A 334 4.90 3.85 -2.75
CA ILE A 334 3.90 2.93 -3.30
C ILE A 334 3.75 3.21 -4.80
N THR A 335 3.88 2.17 -5.63
CA THR A 335 3.41 2.19 -7.01
C THR A 335 2.19 1.28 -7.14
N ASN A 336 1.07 1.83 -7.57
CA ASN A 336 -0.17 1.10 -7.76
C ASN A 336 -0.62 1.20 -9.22
N SER A 337 -0.46 0.11 -9.96
CA SER A 337 -1.01 -0.09 -11.31
C SER A 337 -2.22 -1.02 -11.33
N GLY A 338 -2.51 -1.67 -10.20
CA GLY A 338 -3.67 -2.55 -10.01
C GLY A 338 -4.75 -1.89 -9.14
N THR A 339 -5.19 -2.58 -8.11
CA THR A 339 -6.19 -2.08 -7.15
C THR A 339 -5.67 -2.21 -5.72
N ILE A 340 -5.91 -1.18 -4.91
CA ILE A 340 -5.78 -1.21 -3.45
C ILE A 340 -7.18 -0.93 -2.88
N GLU A 341 -7.67 -1.79 -2.00
CA GLU A 341 -8.96 -1.66 -1.29
C GLU A 341 -8.74 -1.88 0.21
N THR A 342 -9.28 -1.01 1.06
CA THR A 342 -9.14 -1.11 2.52
C THR A 342 -10.48 -1.29 3.26
N GLY A 343 -11.61 -0.91 2.65
CA GLY A 343 -12.92 -1.43 3.06
C GLY A 343 -13.66 -0.55 4.05
N ILE A 344 -13.95 -1.06 5.26
CA ILE A 344 -14.68 -0.31 6.29
C ILE A 344 -13.74 -0.12 7.47
N GLY A 345 -13.55 1.12 7.89
CA GLY A 345 -12.68 1.49 9.00
C GLY A 345 -11.99 2.81 8.71
N SER A 346 -11.18 3.30 9.64
CA SER A 346 -10.37 4.51 9.40
C SER A 346 -8.99 4.08 8.93
N ASP A 347 -8.87 3.89 7.62
CA ASP A 347 -7.71 3.24 7.01
C ASP A 347 -6.59 4.23 6.70
N GLU A 348 -5.34 3.74 6.69
CA GLU A 348 -4.17 4.55 6.38
C GLU A 348 -3.30 3.95 5.26
N ILE A 349 -3.09 4.74 4.19
CA ILE A 349 -2.16 4.42 3.11
C ILE A 349 -1.02 5.45 3.10
N VAL A 350 0.20 5.00 3.37
CA VAL A 350 1.39 5.86 3.46
C VAL A 350 2.46 5.42 2.45
N GLY A 351 2.78 6.29 1.50
CA GLY A 351 3.89 6.12 0.58
C GLY A 351 4.99 7.15 0.82
N THR A 352 6.22 6.69 1.06
CA THR A 352 7.42 7.54 1.14
C THR A 352 8.46 7.10 0.13
N GLY A 353 8.86 7.96 -0.81
CA GLY A 353 9.85 7.60 -1.84
C GLY A 353 10.66 8.76 -2.37
N GLY A 354 11.62 8.46 -3.26
CA GLY A 354 12.49 9.46 -3.87
C GLY A 354 11.75 10.31 -4.90
N ILE A 355 11.23 9.74 -5.98
CA ILE A 355 10.41 10.52 -6.94
C ILE A 355 8.99 10.70 -6.41
N HIS A 356 8.29 9.60 -6.14
CA HIS A 356 6.89 9.61 -5.73
C HIS A 356 6.75 9.10 -4.30
N GLY A 357 5.92 9.77 -3.49
CA GLY A 357 5.37 9.12 -2.30
C GLY A 357 4.45 8.00 -2.73
N ILE A 358 3.38 8.36 -3.44
CA ILE A 358 2.42 7.44 -4.05
C ILE A 358 2.32 7.76 -5.55
N LEU A 359 2.50 6.75 -6.38
CA LEU A 359 2.23 6.77 -7.82
C LEU A 359 1.09 5.81 -8.11
N THR A 360 -0.07 6.31 -8.51
CA THR A 360 -1.20 5.46 -8.88
C THR A 360 -1.60 5.65 -10.34
N SER A 361 -1.44 4.58 -11.13
CA SER A 361 -2.02 4.38 -12.46
C SER A 361 -3.16 3.34 -12.43
N GLY A 362 -3.42 2.76 -11.26
CA GLY A 362 -4.52 1.89 -10.90
C GLY A 362 -5.55 2.59 -10.00
N SER A 363 -6.36 1.83 -9.28
CA SER A 363 -7.36 2.38 -8.35
C SER A 363 -6.92 2.23 -6.90
N ILE A 364 -7.14 3.27 -6.09
CA ILE A 364 -7.07 3.22 -4.63
C ILE A 364 -8.46 3.57 -4.12
N ASN A 365 -9.08 2.66 -3.36
CA ASN A 365 -10.40 2.80 -2.77
C ASN A 365 -10.31 2.54 -1.26
N THR A 366 -10.56 3.53 -0.40
CA THR A 366 -10.46 3.27 1.06
C THR A 366 -11.80 2.90 1.69
N GLY A 367 -12.91 3.48 1.23
CA GLY A 367 -14.24 2.93 1.46
C GLY A 367 -15.06 3.73 2.48
N ILE A 368 -15.44 3.13 3.61
CA ILE A 368 -16.23 3.80 4.66
C ILE A 368 -15.35 4.01 5.89
N GLY A 369 -15.27 5.24 6.36
CA GLY A 369 -14.65 5.63 7.62
C GLY A 369 -13.81 6.89 7.41
N ASN A 370 -12.97 7.26 8.38
CA ASN A 370 -12.13 8.46 8.25
C ASN A 370 -10.78 8.06 7.69
N ASP A 371 -10.68 8.00 6.38
CA ASP A 371 -9.53 7.43 5.70
C ASP A 371 -8.42 8.45 5.46
N ARG A 372 -7.20 7.94 5.36
CA ARG A 372 -6.01 8.77 5.19
C ARG A 372 -5.09 8.23 4.12
N ILE A 373 -4.84 9.04 3.10
CA ILE A 373 -3.82 8.78 2.08
C ILE A 373 -2.71 9.83 2.19
N THR A 374 -1.48 9.38 2.46
CA THR A 374 -0.30 10.24 2.59
C THR A 374 0.80 9.85 1.63
N GLY A 375 1.17 10.76 0.72
CA GLY A 375 2.30 10.60 -0.19
C GLY A 375 3.41 11.61 0.08
N ASN A 376 4.61 11.13 0.42
CA ASN A 376 5.82 11.92 0.62
C ASN A 376 6.87 11.58 -0.45
N GLY A 377 7.10 12.49 -1.40
CA GLY A 377 8.13 12.33 -2.44
C GLY A 377 9.08 13.53 -2.52
N LEU A 378 10.13 13.42 -3.35
CA LEU A 378 10.92 14.60 -3.73
C LEU A 378 10.26 15.32 -4.92
N THR A 379 9.73 14.60 -5.91
CA THR A 379 9.11 15.22 -7.09
C THR A 379 7.60 15.28 -6.97
N TYR A 380 6.97 14.20 -6.54
CA TYR A 380 5.52 14.09 -6.38
C TYR A 380 5.21 13.55 -4.99
N GLY A 381 4.43 14.26 -4.20
CA GLY A 381 3.83 13.64 -3.01
C GLY A 381 2.91 12.51 -3.45
N ILE A 382 1.89 12.88 -4.22
CA ILE A 382 0.96 11.96 -4.87
C ILE A 382 0.91 12.27 -6.37
N TYR A 383 1.07 11.24 -7.21
CA TYR A 383 0.80 11.29 -8.65
C TYR A 383 -0.38 10.38 -8.97
N ASN A 384 -1.53 10.96 -9.30
CA ASN A 384 -2.71 10.25 -9.76
C ASN A 384 -2.82 10.31 -11.28
N SER A 385 -2.85 9.15 -11.91
CA SER A 385 -3.20 8.96 -13.32
C SER A 385 -4.30 7.91 -13.51
N ARG A 386 -5.15 7.71 -12.49
CA ARG A 386 -6.38 6.94 -12.61
C ARG A 386 -7.44 7.32 -11.58
N THR A 387 -7.56 6.60 -10.48
CA THR A 387 -8.61 6.86 -9.48
C THR A 387 -8.02 6.77 -8.08
N ILE A 388 -8.27 7.82 -7.30
CA ILE A 388 -8.20 7.79 -5.84
C ILE A 388 -9.61 8.09 -5.36
N ASN A 389 -10.17 7.19 -4.56
CA ASN A 389 -11.51 7.32 -4.00
C ASN A 389 -11.43 7.01 -2.51
N THR A 390 -11.58 8.01 -1.65
CA THR A 390 -11.60 7.73 -0.21
C THR A 390 -13.00 7.40 0.28
N GLY A 391 -14.03 8.20 -0.06
CA GLY A 391 -15.39 7.93 0.38
C GLY A 391 -16.36 7.32 -0.65
N ILE A 392 -17.56 7.00 -0.19
CA ILE A 392 -18.70 6.55 -1.02
C ILE A 392 -19.67 7.71 -1.24
N SER A 393 -20.18 7.85 -2.47
CA SER A 393 -21.18 8.86 -2.83
C SER A 393 -22.59 8.63 -2.26
N ALA A 394 -22.80 7.57 -1.46
CA ALA A 394 -24.09 7.24 -0.85
C ALA A 394 -23.91 6.35 0.40
N GLY A 395 -24.22 6.87 1.59
CA GLY A 395 -24.20 6.08 2.83
C GLY A 395 -24.40 6.90 4.10
N SER A 396 -24.70 6.23 5.22
CA SER A 396 -24.80 6.84 6.56
C SER A 396 -23.48 6.84 7.34
N GLY A 397 -22.36 6.52 6.66
CA GLY A 397 -20.99 6.55 7.19
C GLY A 397 -20.56 7.97 7.55
N ALA A 398 -19.64 8.09 8.49
CA ALA A 398 -19.14 9.34 9.04
C ALA A 398 -17.69 9.52 8.61
N ASP A 399 -17.52 10.02 7.39
CA ASP A 399 -16.28 9.89 6.66
C ASP A 399 -15.69 11.29 6.45
N ASN A 400 -14.74 11.70 7.30
CA ASN A 400 -13.97 12.93 7.10
C ASN A 400 -12.58 12.52 6.62
N ASP A 401 -12.44 12.33 5.32
CA ASP A 401 -11.26 11.76 4.71
C ASP A 401 -10.15 12.78 4.53
N SER A 402 -8.91 12.28 4.42
CA SER A 402 -7.75 13.13 4.18
C SER A 402 -6.80 12.59 3.12
N ILE A 403 -6.51 13.42 2.13
CA ILE A 403 -5.49 13.16 1.11
C ILE A 403 -4.39 14.21 1.25
N THR A 404 -3.18 13.78 1.58
CA THR A 404 -2.01 14.65 1.78
C THR A 404 -0.86 14.27 0.85
N GLY A 405 -0.47 15.17 -0.04
CA GLY A 405 0.71 15.02 -0.89
C GLY A 405 1.78 16.07 -0.58
N THR A 406 2.98 15.62 -0.21
CA THR A 406 4.14 16.49 0.08
C THR A 406 5.31 16.22 -0.85
N ALA A 407 5.85 17.28 -1.48
CA ALA A 407 7.06 17.21 -2.30
C ALA A 407 8.15 18.20 -1.86
N THR A 408 9.39 17.71 -1.67
CA THR A 408 10.50 18.49 -1.09
C THR A 408 11.77 18.57 -1.95
N GLY A 409 11.75 18.01 -3.15
CA GLY A 409 12.91 17.86 -4.04
C GLY A 409 13.38 19.12 -4.75
N THR A 410 14.04 18.96 -5.89
CA THR A 410 14.52 20.08 -6.71
C THR A 410 13.91 20.05 -8.12
N GLY A 411 13.93 21.18 -8.82
CA GLY A 411 13.35 21.30 -10.16
C GLY A 411 11.85 21.59 -10.13
N ILE A 412 11.07 20.81 -10.88
CA ILE A 412 9.61 20.91 -10.91
C ILE A 412 9.04 19.87 -9.95
N THR A 413 8.25 20.31 -8.97
CA THR A 413 7.68 19.39 -7.97
C THR A 413 6.20 19.68 -7.71
N TYR A 414 5.48 18.67 -7.23
CA TYR A 414 4.04 18.66 -7.07
C TYR A 414 3.68 18.03 -5.74
N GLY A 415 2.92 18.72 -4.89
CA GLY A 415 2.35 18.09 -3.70
C GLY A 415 1.40 16.98 -4.13
N ILE A 416 0.39 17.36 -4.92
CA ILE A 416 -0.53 16.46 -5.61
C ILE A 416 -0.54 16.79 -7.10
N TYR A 417 -0.41 15.77 -7.94
CA TYR A 417 -0.58 15.86 -9.38
C TYR A 417 -1.73 14.95 -9.81
N ASN A 418 -2.82 15.53 -10.31
CA ASN A 418 -3.95 14.80 -10.87
C ASN A 418 -3.96 14.94 -12.40
N SER A 419 -3.76 13.83 -13.10
CA SER A 419 -3.58 13.81 -14.55
C SER A 419 -4.91 13.91 -15.32
N VAL A 420 -4.83 14.18 -16.62
CA VAL A 420 -5.98 14.43 -17.49
C VAL A 420 -6.94 13.24 -17.53
N GLY A 421 -8.23 13.52 -17.28
CA GLY A 421 -9.31 12.52 -17.39
C GLY A 421 -9.43 11.57 -16.19
N TYR A 422 -8.75 11.87 -15.08
CA TYR A 422 -8.66 11.04 -13.89
C TYR A 422 -9.21 11.74 -12.65
N THR A 423 -9.63 10.97 -11.66
CA THR A 423 -10.43 11.47 -10.54
C THR A 423 -9.73 11.26 -9.20
N ILE A 424 -9.79 12.30 -8.38
CA ILE A 424 -9.66 12.21 -6.92
C ILE A 424 -11.05 12.48 -6.37
N ASN A 425 -11.63 11.54 -5.64
CA ASN A 425 -12.91 11.68 -4.96
C ASN A 425 -12.73 11.43 -3.47
N THR A 426 -13.28 12.30 -2.62
CA THR A 426 -13.27 12.08 -1.17
C THR A 426 -14.61 11.65 -0.59
N GLY A 427 -15.69 11.70 -1.38
CA GLY A 427 -16.99 11.21 -0.91
C GLY A 427 -17.81 12.31 -0.24
N ILE A 428 -18.54 11.98 0.82
CA ILE A 428 -19.44 12.90 1.51
C ILE A 428 -18.86 13.25 2.89
N ARG A 429 -19.31 14.37 3.47
CA ARG A 429 -18.89 15.05 4.70
C ARG A 429 -17.59 15.84 4.55
N ASN A 430 -16.90 16.09 5.65
CA ASN A 430 -15.94 17.19 5.74
C ASN A 430 -14.54 16.66 5.41
N ASP A 431 -14.19 16.66 4.14
CA ASP A 431 -12.96 16.08 3.66
C ASP A 431 -11.83 17.11 3.53
N THR A 432 -10.59 16.63 3.51
CA THR A 432 -9.41 17.48 3.33
C THR A 432 -8.48 16.96 2.27
N ILE A 433 -8.19 17.80 1.27
CA ILE A 433 -7.15 17.57 0.27
C ILE A 433 -6.05 18.62 0.44
N THR A 434 -4.84 18.18 0.78
CA THR A 434 -3.68 19.06 0.98
C THR A 434 -2.51 18.69 0.08
N GLY A 435 -2.17 19.58 -0.84
CA GLY A 435 -0.96 19.49 -1.66
C GLY A 435 0.08 20.54 -1.25
N SER A 436 1.28 20.10 -0.87
CA SER A 436 2.39 20.98 -0.46
C SER A 436 3.66 20.68 -1.23
N ALA A 437 4.26 21.69 -1.83
CA ALA A 437 5.52 21.57 -2.54
C ALA A 437 6.50 22.69 -2.16
N THR A 438 7.56 22.35 -1.44
CA THR A 438 8.49 23.32 -0.79
C THR A 438 9.90 23.27 -1.37
N GLY A 439 10.17 22.33 -2.26
CA GLY A 439 11.45 22.06 -2.91
C GLY A 439 12.11 23.24 -3.63
N ALA A 440 13.37 23.13 -4.03
CA ALA A 440 14.06 24.20 -4.77
C ALA A 440 13.65 24.19 -6.26
N GLY A 441 12.87 25.17 -6.73
CA GLY A 441 12.54 25.34 -8.14
C GLY A 441 11.11 25.81 -8.37
N MET A 442 10.44 25.26 -9.38
CA MET A 442 9.05 25.56 -9.73
C MET A 442 8.13 24.55 -9.04
N ASN A 443 7.45 24.97 -7.98
CA ASN A 443 6.66 24.06 -7.15
C ASN A 443 5.16 24.35 -7.25
N TYR A 444 4.38 23.29 -7.37
CA TYR A 444 2.92 23.29 -7.43
C TYR A 444 2.40 22.60 -6.17
N GLY A 445 1.54 23.26 -5.39
CA GLY A 445 0.86 22.60 -4.29
C GLY A 445 -0.05 21.49 -4.81
N ILE A 446 -1.04 21.88 -5.61
CA ILE A 446 -1.93 20.99 -6.35
C ILE A 446 -1.87 21.37 -7.83
N TYR A 447 -1.58 20.38 -8.68
CA TYR A 447 -1.72 20.48 -10.13
C TYR A 447 -2.87 19.57 -10.56
N ASN A 448 -3.93 20.18 -11.09
CA ASN A 448 -5.12 19.46 -11.51
C ASN A 448 -5.37 19.61 -13.02
N SER A 449 -5.28 18.48 -13.72
CA SER A 449 -5.71 18.35 -15.12
C SER A 449 -6.88 17.37 -15.27
N GLY A 450 -7.27 16.68 -14.21
CA GLY A 450 -8.43 15.82 -14.10
C GLY A 450 -9.52 16.41 -13.20
N THR A 451 -10.32 15.56 -12.56
CA THR A 451 -11.36 16.00 -11.63
C THR A 451 -10.90 15.80 -10.18
N ILE A 452 -11.08 16.83 -9.36
CA ILE A 452 -11.11 16.70 -7.91
C ILE A 452 -12.57 16.91 -7.50
N ASP A 453 -13.14 15.93 -6.81
CA ASP A 453 -14.52 15.90 -6.36
C ASP A 453 -14.56 15.63 -4.85
N THR A 454 -15.15 16.51 -4.06
CA THR A 454 -15.34 16.28 -2.62
C THR A 454 -16.81 16.08 -2.27
N SER A 455 -17.67 15.90 -3.28
CA SER A 455 -19.13 15.79 -3.18
C SER A 455 -19.79 16.80 -2.24
N SER A 456 -20.21 16.43 -1.02
CA SER A 456 -21.03 17.27 -0.13
C SER A 456 -20.41 17.30 1.26
N GLY A 457 -20.39 18.42 1.95
CA GLY A 457 -19.87 18.56 3.31
C GLY A 457 -18.97 19.79 3.42
N ASP A 458 -18.50 20.16 4.62
CA ASP A 458 -17.61 21.33 4.77
C ASP A 458 -16.18 20.96 4.32
N ASP A 459 -15.92 20.97 3.02
CA ASP A 459 -14.68 20.46 2.46
C ASP A 459 -13.56 21.48 2.45
N ARG A 460 -12.33 20.95 2.48
CA ARG A 460 -11.13 21.79 2.46
C ARG A 460 -10.10 21.32 1.44
N ILE A 461 -9.87 22.15 0.42
CA ILE A 461 -8.80 21.97 -0.56
C ILE A 461 -7.72 23.02 -0.32
N THR A 462 -6.50 22.59 0.00
CA THR A 462 -5.35 23.48 0.23
C THR A 462 -4.16 23.12 -0.66
N GLY A 463 -3.77 24.04 -1.54
CA GLY A 463 -2.55 23.95 -2.34
C GLY A 463 -1.52 24.99 -1.93
N THR A 464 -0.31 24.57 -1.55
CA THR A 464 0.82 25.46 -1.26
C THR A 464 2.03 25.12 -2.13
N GLY A 465 2.49 26.09 -2.93
CA GLY A 465 3.69 25.95 -3.75
C GLY A 465 4.46 27.25 -3.89
N LYS A 466 5.61 27.23 -4.55
CA LYS A 466 6.37 28.45 -4.87
C LYS A 466 5.83 29.13 -6.11
N ALA A 467 5.55 28.34 -7.16
CA ALA A 467 5.04 28.85 -8.41
C ALA A 467 3.51 28.90 -8.39
N TYR A 468 2.87 27.84 -7.93
CA TYR A 468 1.41 27.76 -7.86
C TYR A 468 0.94 27.10 -6.58
N GLY A 469 -0.07 27.70 -5.94
CA GLY A 469 -0.80 27.01 -4.87
C GLY A 469 -1.65 25.91 -5.46
N ILE A 470 -2.65 26.30 -6.26
CA ILE A 470 -3.53 25.44 -7.04
C ILE A 470 -3.43 25.84 -8.52
N TYR A 471 -3.21 24.86 -9.41
CA TYR A 471 -3.09 25.08 -10.84
C TYR A 471 -3.99 24.11 -11.61
N THR A 472 -5.04 24.63 -12.25
CA THR A 472 -6.08 23.84 -12.90
C THR A 472 -6.19 24.16 -14.39
N THR A 473 -5.98 23.17 -15.27
CA THR A 473 -5.77 23.43 -16.73
C THR A 473 -6.73 22.79 -17.70
N SER A 474 -7.25 21.60 -17.40
CA SER A 474 -8.08 20.84 -18.34
C SER A 474 -9.14 19.98 -17.66
N GLY A 475 -9.15 19.95 -16.33
CA GLY A 475 -10.15 19.24 -15.56
C GLY A 475 -10.66 20.15 -14.46
N ASN A 476 -11.74 19.74 -13.77
CA ASN A 476 -12.50 20.61 -12.89
C ASN A 476 -12.15 20.37 -11.42
N ILE A 477 -12.38 21.38 -10.59
CA ILE A 477 -12.45 21.22 -9.14
C ILE A 477 -13.92 21.43 -8.78
N ASN A 478 -14.53 20.36 -8.27
CA ASN A 478 -15.90 20.33 -7.81
C ASN A 478 -15.83 20.07 -6.30
N ALA A 479 -15.96 21.11 -5.50
CA ALA A 479 -16.34 20.94 -4.11
C ALA A 479 -17.84 21.21 -4.10
N GLY A 480 -18.74 20.24 -3.86
CA GLY A 480 -20.18 20.57 -3.83
C GLY A 480 -21.07 20.18 -5.04
N ILE A 481 -20.72 19.23 -5.94
CA ILE A 481 -21.70 18.79 -6.98
C ILE A 481 -22.57 17.63 -6.49
N SER A 482 -23.60 17.95 -5.70
CA SER A 482 -24.82 17.13 -5.58
C SER A 482 -25.96 17.89 -4.89
N ILE A 483 -27.18 17.69 -5.36
CA ILE A 483 -28.42 18.23 -4.78
C ILE A 483 -28.70 17.50 -3.43
N ASP A 484 -28.47 18.11 -2.26
CA ASP A 484 -29.31 17.88 -1.04
C ASP A 484 -29.14 18.89 0.14
N THR A 485 -30.10 19.81 0.27
CA THR A 485 -30.73 20.41 1.48
C THR A 485 -30.03 20.66 2.86
N SER A 486 -28.71 20.86 2.99
CA SER A 486 -28.02 21.30 4.24
C SER A 486 -26.86 22.31 3.98
N PRO A 487 -26.43 23.19 4.92
CA PRO A 487 -25.48 24.27 4.62
C PRO A 487 -24.01 23.83 4.79
N ASP A 488 -23.43 23.28 3.73
CA ASP A 488 -22.05 22.75 3.68
C ASP A 488 -21.07 23.84 3.20
N LYS A 489 -20.10 24.26 4.02
CA LYS A 489 -19.23 25.43 3.77
C LYS A 489 -17.86 25.04 3.26
N ASP A 490 -17.65 25.15 1.96
CA ASP A 490 -16.40 24.75 1.35
C ASP A 490 -15.30 25.80 1.46
N THR A 491 -14.05 25.33 1.53
CA THR A 491 -12.88 26.19 1.56
C THR A 491 -11.79 25.73 0.60
N ILE A 492 -11.51 26.56 -0.42
CA ILE A 492 -10.43 26.35 -1.39
C ILE A 492 -9.34 27.41 -1.15
N ILE A 493 -8.12 26.97 -0.83
CA ILE A 493 -6.97 27.85 -0.59
C ILE A 493 -5.82 27.51 -1.52
N GLY A 494 -5.42 28.48 -2.35
CA GLY A 494 -4.20 28.42 -3.13
C GLY A 494 -3.19 29.47 -2.67
N SER A 495 -2.02 29.02 -2.22
CA SER A 495 -0.94 29.89 -1.75
C SER A 495 0.34 29.70 -2.57
N ALA A 496 0.80 30.78 -3.20
CA ALA A 496 2.08 30.84 -3.88
C ALA A 496 3.09 31.70 -3.11
N THR A 497 4.19 31.09 -2.69
CA THR A 497 5.21 31.73 -1.85
C THR A 497 6.38 32.33 -2.63
N GLY A 498 6.51 32.02 -3.92
CA GLY A 498 7.64 32.42 -4.76
C GLY A 498 7.38 33.70 -5.57
N PRO A 499 8.43 34.36 -6.09
CA PRO A 499 8.29 35.50 -7.01
C PRO A 499 7.54 35.12 -8.28
N GLY A 500 6.60 35.97 -8.72
CA GLY A 500 5.77 35.71 -9.90
C GLY A 500 4.81 34.52 -9.75
N GLY A 501 4.63 34.00 -8.54
CA GLY A 501 3.76 32.86 -8.29
C GLY A 501 2.28 33.23 -8.38
N THR A 502 1.41 32.24 -8.55
CA THR A 502 -0.05 32.44 -8.56
C THR A 502 -0.71 31.57 -7.51
N GLY A 503 -1.49 32.15 -6.61
CA GLY A 503 -2.21 31.40 -5.57
C GLY A 503 -3.12 30.34 -6.19
N ILE A 504 -4.10 30.77 -6.99
CA ILE A 504 -5.01 29.90 -7.73
C ILE A 504 -4.97 30.27 -9.22
N TYR A 505 -4.73 29.29 -10.09
CA TYR A 505 -4.73 29.47 -11.55
C TYR A 505 -5.78 28.57 -12.21
N ILE A 506 -6.62 29.15 -13.06
CA ILE A 506 -7.74 28.48 -13.73
C ILE A 506 -7.67 28.77 -15.24
N SER A 507 -7.52 27.73 -16.06
CA SER A 507 -7.48 27.86 -17.52
C SER A 507 -8.86 28.02 -18.17
N THR A 508 -8.87 28.43 -19.43
CA THR A 508 -10.08 28.48 -20.25
C THR A 508 -10.79 27.13 -20.32
N GLY A 509 -12.11 27.14 -20.10
CA GLY A 509 -12.95 25.95 -20.14
C GLY A 509 -12.91 25.10 -18.87
N VAL A 510 -12.14 25.50 -17.86
CA VAL A 510 -12.11 24.89 -16.53
C VAL A 510 -13.09 25.61 -15.60
N THR A 511 -13.69 24.85 -14.68
CA THR A 511 -14.56 25.38 -13.63
C THR A 511 -14.02 25.02 -12.24
N ILE A 512 -14.06 25.99 -11.33
CA ILE A 512 -14.15 25.75 -9.88
C ILE A 512 -15.61 25.98 -9.50
N ASN A 513 -16.25 24.96 -8.95
CA ASN A 513 -17.61 25.04 -8.42
C ASN A 513 -17.56 24.67 -6.93
N THR A 514 -18.14 25.51 -6.07
CA THR A 514 -18.29 25.24 -4.61
C THR A 514 -19.71 24.84 -4.21
N GLY A 515 -20.66 24.85 -5.15
CA GLY A 515 -21.99 24.29 -4.91
C GLY A 515 -22.98 25.29 -4.32
N ILE A 516 -23.67 24.90 -3.25
CA ILE A 516 -24.63 25.74 -2.51
C ILE A 516 -24.08 25.86 -1.10
N SER A 517 -24.14 27.05 -0.47
CA SER A 517 -23.84 27.41 0.94
C SER A 517 -22.80 28.54 1.06
N GLU A 518 -22.28 28.82 2.28
CA GLU A 518 -21.32 29.92 2.49
C GLU A 518 -19.88 29.48 2.20
N ASP A 519 -19.42 29.66 0.97
CA ASP A 519 -18.13 29.14 0.53
C ASP A 519 -17.00 30.17 0.56
N ASN A 520 -15.76 29.67 0.64
CA ASN A 520 -14.55 30.49 0.69
C ASN A 520 -13.52 30.05 -0.34
N ILE A 521 -13.19 30.95 -1.27
CA ILE A 521 -12.08 30.77 -2.21
C ILE A 521 -11.02 31.81 -1.91
N ILE A 522 -9.81 31.38 -1.55
CA ILE A 522 -8.71 32.24 -1.12
C ILE A 522 -7.48 31.99 -1.97
N GLY A 523 -7.11 32.96 -2.80
CA GLY A 523 -5.87 32.96 -3.58
C GLY A 523 -4.86 33.98 -3.06
N SER A 524 -3.64 33.52 -2.75
CA SER A 524 -2.56 34.37 -2.25
C SER A 524 -1.29 34.23 -3.07
N GLY A 525 -0.85 35.33 -3.67
CA GLY A 525 0.45 35.45 -4.34
C GLY A 525 1.39 36.36 -3.55
N MET A 526 2.33 35.80 -2.77
CA MET A 526 3.12 36.55 -1.79
C MET A 526 4.44 37.15 -2.32
N GLY A 527 4.95 36.70 -3.47
CA GLY A 527 6.19 37.21 -4.06
C GLY A 527 5.99 38.46 -4.93
N SER A 528 7.08 39.12 -5.33
CA SER A 528 7.02 40.25 -6.27
C SER A 528 6.39 39.83 -7.61
N GLY A 529 5.40 40.59 -8.08
CA GLY A 529 4.69 40.28 -9.34
C GLY A 529 3.79 39.04 -9.29
N SER A 530 3.50 38.55 -8.09
CA SER A 530 2.60 37.40 -7.90
C SER A 530 1.14 37.80 -8.03
N ILE A 531 0.31 36.80 -8.31
CA ILE A 531 -1.12 36.95 -8.54
C ILE A 531 -1.84 36.13 -7.47
N GLY A 532 -2.91 36.68 -6.87
CA GLY A 532 -3.74 35.94 -5.93
C GLY A 532 -4.55 34.87 -6.67
N ILE A 533 -5.38 35.32 -7.60
CA ILE A 533 -6.24 34.47 -8.45
C ILE A 533 -6.08 34.87 -9.92
N TYR A 534 -5.63 33.93 -10.75
CA TYR A 534 -5.63 34.06 -12.20
C TYR A 534 -6.76 33.19 -12.77
N ASN A 535 -7.78 33.82 -13.35
CA ASN A 535 -8.96 33.14 -13.86
C ASN A 535 -9.17 33.45 -15.35
N ASP A 536 -8.97 32.45 -16.21
CA ASP A 536 -9.39 32.44 -17.62
C ASP A 536 -10.57 31.47 -17.87
N GLY A 537 -11.02 30.77 -16.83
CA GLY A 537 -12.16 29.86 -16.84
C GLY A 537 -13.36 30.44 -16.09
N THR A 538 -13.97 29.61 -15.25
CA THR A 538 -15.13 29.99 -14.42
C THR A 538 -14.86 29.66 -12.96
N ILE A 539 -15.18 30.60 -12.08
CA ILE A 539 -15.44 30.35 -10.66
C ILE A 539 -16.94 30.55 -10.47
N ASP A 540 -17.61 29.56 -9.89
CA ASP A 540 -19.03 29.58 -9.58
C ASP A 540 -19.21 29.18 -8.12
N THR A 541 -19.72 30.08 -7.28
CA THR A 541 -19.96 29.79 -5.84
C THR A 541 -21.43 29.51 -5.52
N GLY A 542 -22.32 29.76 -6.48
CA GLY A 542 -23.69 29.26 -6.44
C GLY A 542 -24.66 30.11 -5.62
N SER A 543 -24.90 29.77 -4.36
CA SER A 543 -25.92 30.43 -3.54
C SER A 543 -25.53 30.47 -2.08
N ASP A 544 -26.12 31.39 -1.32
CA ASP A 544 -25.78 31.80 0.05
C ASP A 544 -24.56 32.74 0.10
N ARG A 545 -23.95 32.95 1.28
CA ARG A 545 -23.01 34.05 1.49
C ARG A 545 -21.58 33.62 1.16
N ASP A 546 -21.16 33.90 -0.07
CA ASP A 546 -19.86 33.48 -0.56
C ASP A 546 -18.75 34.53 -0.39
N SER A 547 -17.51 34.07 -0.31
CA SER A 547 -16.33 34.93 -0.28
C SER A 547 -15.25 34.45 -1.25
N VAL A 548 -14.91 35.30 -2.22
CA VAL A 548 -13.73 35.11 -3.09
C VAL A 548 -12.68 36.17 -2.76
N ASP A 549 -11.53 35.75 -2.24
CA ASP A 549 -10.47 36.60 -1.71
C ASP A 549 -9.16 36.45 -2.52
N ALA A 550 -8.76 37.53 -3.17
CA ALA A 550 -7.48 37.73 -3.82
C ALA A 550 -6.77 39.00 -3.33
N LEU A 551 -6.98 39.44 -2.07
CA LEU A 551 -6.35 40.65 -1.54
C LEU A 551 -4.82 40.59 -1.63
N ILE A 552 -4.24 39.40 -1.49
CA ILE A 552 -2.80 39.18 -1.64
C ILE A 552 -2.49 38.80 -3.10
N GLY A 553 -2.00 39.79 -3.87
CA GLY A 553 -1.59 39.61 -5.27
C GLY A 553 -2.63 40.04 -6.32
N GLY A 554 -3.91 40.16 -5.94
CA GLY A 554 -4.97 40.64 -6.83
C GLY A 554 -5.46 39.61 -7.85
N PHE A 555 -6.35 40.06 -8.72
CA PHE A 555 -6.95 39.26 -9.79
C PHE A 555 -6.25 39.44 -11.15
N ALA A 556 -6.23 38.39 -11.96
CA ALA A 556 -5.81 38.46 -13.35
C ALA A 556 -6.61 37.48 -14.23
N GLY A 557 -6.47 37.61 -15.55
CA GLY A 557 -7.16 36.78 -16.54
C GLY A 557 -8.36 37.48 -17.18
N SER A 558 -9.16 36.69 -17.88
CA SER A 558 -10.31 37.11 -18.69
C SER A 558 -11.59 36.31 -18.42
N GLY A 559 -11.52 35.36 -17.49
CA GLY A 559 -12.61 34.48 -17.09
C GLY A 559 -13.69 35.17 -16.27
N ILE A 560 -14.65 34.37 -15.82
CA ILE A 560 -15.83 34.79 -15.08
C ILE A 560 -15.73 34.30 -13.64
N THR A 561 -16.00 35.19 -12.70
CA THR A 561 -16.28 34.84 -11.30
C THR A 561 -17.74 35.19 -11.05
N ASN A 562 -18.56 34.16 -10.83
CA ASN A 562 -19.98 34.26 -10.53
C ASN A 562 -20.19 33.91 -9.06
N LEU A 563 -20.66 34.87 -8.27
CA LEU A 563 -20.95 34.65 -6.85
C LEU A 563 -22.37 34.07 -6.66
N GLY A 564 -23.31 34.49 -7.50
CA GLY A 564 -24.59 33.82 -7.63
C GLY A 564 -25.68 34.50 -6.81
N ALA A 565 -26.33 33.77 -5.90
CA ALA A 565 -27.44 34.32 -5.13
C ALA A 565 -27.10 34.38 -3.63
N GLY A 566 -26.97 35.58 -3.07
CA GLY A 566 -26.57 35.75 -1.68
C GLY A 566 -26.07 37.15 -1.40
N ASP A 567 -25.60 37.39 -0.18
CA ASP A 567 -24.97 38.67 0.18
C ASP A 567 -23.44 38.54 0.06
N ASP A 568 -22.94 38.44 -1.16
CA ASP A 568 -21.60 37.91 -1.41
C ASP A 568 -20.49 38.94 -1.19
N THR A 569 -19.26 38.45 -1.03
CA THR A 569 -18.07 39.30 -0.87
C THR A 569 -16.95 38.93 -1.83
N LEU A 570 -16.62 39.87 -2.71
CA LEU A 570 -15.40 39.80 -3.52
C LEU A 570 -14.31 40.69 -2.91
N LYS A 571 -13.12 40.15 -2.67
CA LYS A 571 -11.99 40.89 -2.10
C LYS A 571 -10.78 40.87 -3.03
N GLY A 572 -10.24 42.04 -3.34
CA GLY A 572 -9.10 42.20 -4.24
C GLY A 572 -9.44 42.97 -5.51
N PHE A 573 -8.41 43.47 -6.19
CA PHE A 573 -8.52 44.25 -7.42
C PHE A 573 -7.72 43.59 -8.54
N GLY A 574 -8.21 43.67 -9.78
CA GLY A 574 -7.47 43.16 -10.93
C GLY A 574 -8.31 42.96 -12.19
N ARG A 575 -7.76 42.28 -13.19
CA ARG A 575 -8.46 42.00 -14.45
C ARG A 575 -9.43 40.82 -14.29
N GLY A 576 -10.60 40.92 -14.90
CA GLY A 576 -11.60 39.85 -14.94
C GLY A 576 -13.02 40.36 -15.18
N THR A 577 -13.97 39.42 -15.18
CA THR A 577 -15.41 39.69 -15.16
C THR A 577 -15.99 39.10 -13.88
N PHE A 578 -16.65 39.93 -13.08
CA PHE A 578 -17.16 39.56 -11.76
C PHE A 578 -18.66 39.86 -11.68
N GLN A 579 -19.43 38.89 -11.25
CA GLN A 579 -20.88 38.95 -11.13
C GLN A 579 -21.21 38.67 -9.67
N GLY A 580 -21.76 39.66 -8.95
CA GLY A 580 -22.27 39.43 -7.59
C GLY A 580 -23.53 38.58 -7.71
N GLY A 581 -24.55 39.14 -8.34
CA GLY A 581 -25.70 38.39 -8.80
C GLY A 581 -26.95 38.91 -8.12
N SER A 582 -27.66 38.07 -7.38
CA SER A 582 -28.85 38.52 -6.64
C SER A 582 -28.61 38.55 -5.14
N GLY A 583 -28.76 39.71 -4.53
CA GLY A 583 -28.65 39.94 -3.09
C GLY A 583 -27.99 41.28 -2.84
N GLN A 584 -27.31 41.45 -1.71
CA GLN A 584 -26.52 42.65 -1.42
C GLN A 584 -25.02 42.33 -1.48
N ASP A 585 -24.43 42.53 -2.64
CA ASP A 585 -23.07 42.09 -2.91
C ASP A 585 -22.04 43.19 -2.62
N THR A 586 -20.93 42.78 -2.02
CA THR A 586 -19.90 43.67 -1.47
C THR A 586 -18.56 43.50 -2.16
N LEU A 587 -17.97 44.63 -2.59
CA LEU A 587 -16.61 44.67 -3.14
C LEU A 587 -15.63 45.30 -2.15
N VAL A 588 -14.51 44.63 -1.88
CA VAL A 588 -13.45 45.08 -0.96
C VAL A 588 -12.11 45.20 -1.68
N PHE A 589 -11.41 46.31 -1.48
CA PHE A 589 -10.09 46.53 -2.07
C PHE A 589 -9.00 46.77 -1.03
N ASN A 590 -7.75 46.60 -1.47
CA ASN A 590 -6.59 47.12 -0.76
C ASN A 590 -6.61 48.66 -0.74
N PRO A 591 -5.92 49.31 0.22
CA PRO A 591 -5.86 50.77 0.28
C PRO A 591 -5.41 51.41 -1.03
N GLY A 592 -6.14 52.44 -1.48
CA GLY A 592 -5.92 53.04 -2.79
C GLY A 592 -7.06 53.92 -3.27
N THR A 593 -6.91 54.48 -4.47
CA THR A 593 -7.97 55.23 -5.15
C THR A 593 -8.29 54.54 -6.47
N TYR A 594 -9.58 54.26 -6.66
CA TYR A 594 -10.09 53.49 -7.78
C TYR A 594 -11.08 54.34 -8.56
N THR A 595 -10.81 54.56 -9.84
CA THR A 595 -11.73 55.25 -10.75
C THR A 595 -12.88 54.32 -11.12
N ILE A 596 -14.11 54.83 -11.05
CA ILE A 596 -15.33 54.04 -11.32
C ILE A 596 -16.08 54.69 -12.48
N THR A 597 -16.33 53.94 -13.53
CA THR A 597 -17.15 54.37 -14.66
C THR A 597 -18.35 53.45 -14.85
N ALA A 598 -19.44 54.00 -15.38
CA ALA A 598 -20.59 53.19 -15.76
C ALA A 598 -20.22 52.29 -16.96
N GLY A 599 -20.56 51.01 -16.86
CA GLY A 599 -20.46 50.03 -17.94
C GLY A 599 -21.66 50.07 -18.89
N VAL A 600 -21.68 49.14 -19.84
CA VAL A 600 -22.80 48.98 -20.77
C VAL A 600 -23.91 48.22 -20.07
N GLY A 601 -25.02 48.90 -19.75
CA GLY A 601 -26.16 48.33 -19.02
C GLY A 601 -26.27 48.85 -17.58
N ALA A 602 -27.49 48.92 -17.06
CA ALA A 602 -27.71 49.33 -15.67
C ALA A 602 -27.11 48.29 -14.71
N GLY A 603 -26.43 48.76 -13.65
CA GLY A 603 -25.79 47.89 -12.66
C GLY A 603 -24.42 47.33 -13.07
N ASN A 604 -23.92 47.71 -14.26
CA ASN A 604 -22.60 47.33 -14.74
C ASN A 604 -21.60 48.48 -14.53
N TYR A 605 -20.41 48.16 -14.04
CA TYR A 605 -19.36 49.15 -13.76
C TYR A 605 -18.00 48.65 -14.24
N VAL A 606 -17.13 49.61 -14.58
CA VAL A 606 -15.74 49.33 -14.92
C VAL A 606 -14.84 50.10 -13.96
N ILE A 607 -13.95 49.37 -13.28
CA ILE A 607 -13.06 49.91 -12.25
C ILE A 607 -11.65 50.00 -12.83
N ASN A 608 -11.07 51.21 -12.82
CA ASN A 608 -9.75 51.51 -13.42
C ASN A 608 -9.59 51.03 -14.87
N GLY A 609 -10.70 50.89 -15.61
CA GLY A 609 -10.70 50.44 -17.00
C GLY A 609 -10.37 48.96 -17.21
N ILE A 610 -10.19 48.15 -16.16
CA ILE A 610 -9.69 46.78 -16.29
C ILE A 610 -10.51 45.71 -15.56
N MET A 611 -11.27 46.08 -14.52
CA MET A 611 -12.12 45.17 -13.75
C MET A 611 -13.56 45.44 -14.13
N ASN A 612 -14.25 44.44 -14.68
CA ASN A 612 -15.66 44.54 -15.04
C ASN A 612 -16.50 43.90 -13.95
N VAL A 613 -17.41 44.67 -13.36
CA VAL A 613 -18.28 44.18 -12.27
C VAL A 613 -19.74 44.43 -12.62
N SER A 614 -20.62 43.51 -12.23
CA SER A 614 -22.07 43.62 -12.37
C SER A 614 -22.78 43.03 -11.16
N GLY A 615 -23.91 43.62 -10.76
CA GLY A 615 -24.68 43.15 -9.59
C GLY A 615 -23.89 43.30 -8.30
N PHE A 616 -23.26 44.47 -8.09
CA PHE A 616 -22.64 44.84 -6.81
C PHE A 616 -23.27 46.12 -6.30
N GLU A 617 -23.76 46.10 -5.06
CA GLU A 617 -24.47 47.21 -4.44
C GLU A 617 -23.54 48.04 -3.55
N LEU A 618 -22.57 47.38 -2.90
CA LEU A 618 -21.78 47.95 -1.81
C LEU A 618 -20.27 47.91 -2.03
N PHE A 619 -19.59 48.93 -1.48
CA PHE A 619 -18.18 48.85 -1.14
C PHE A 619 -18.04 48.52 0.35
N GLY A 620 -17.16 47.57 0.65
CA GLY A 620 -16.95 47.10 2.03
C GLY A 620 -16.06 48.00 2.89
N PRO A 621 -15.61 47.50 4.06
CA PRO A 621 -14.85 48.28 5.03
C PRO A 621 -13.60 48.95 4.43
N GLY A 622 -13.37 50.21 4.82
CA GLY A 622 -12.26 51.04 4.33
C GLY A 622 -12.68 52.09 3.29
N ALA A 623 -13.78 51.86 2.58
CA ALA A 623 -14.28 52.78 1.56
C ALA A 623 -14.80 54.11 2.15
N ASP A 624 -14.44 55.24 1.53
CA ASP A 624 -15.01 56.57 1.83
C ASP A 624 -16.42 56.77 1.25
N ILE A 625 -16.79 55.98 0.24
CA ILE A 625 -18.10 55.93 -0.39
C ILE A 625 -18.58 54.47 -0.40
N THR A 626 -19.80 54.23 0.09
CA THR A 626 -20.30 52.87 0.31
C THR A 626 -21.16 52.30 -0.83
N SER A 627 -21.53 53.09 -1.85
CA SER A 627 -22.36 52.63 -2.97
C SER A 627 -21.77 52.96 -4.33
N PHE A 628 -21.98 52.08 -5.31
CA PHE A 628 -21.47 52.25 -6.67
C PHE A 628 -22.04 53.46 -7.40
N SER A 629 -23.34 53.76 -7.24
CA SER A 629 -23.96 54.93 -7.86
C SER A 629 -23.33 56.24 -7.39
N ALA A 630 -22.98 56.32 -6.10
CA ALA A 630 -22.31 57.50 -5.54
C ALA A 630 -20.86 57.60 -6.01
N ALA A 631 -20.14 56.47 -6.08
CA ALA A 631 -18.76 56.44 -6.55
C ALA A 631 -18.64 56.82 -8.04
N VAL A 632 -19.61 56.42 -8.88
CA VAL A 632 -19.67 56.87 -10.29
C VAL A 632 -19.90 58.37 -10.39
N ALA A 633 -20.79 58.94 -9.57
CA ALA A 633 -21.02 60.38 -9.56
C ALA A 633 -19.79 61.18 -9.08
N ALA A 634 -19.01 60.60 -8.15
CA ALA A 634 -17.74 61.15 -7.69
C ALA A 634 -16.57 60.87 -8.66
N GLY A 635 -16.72 59.91 -9.58
CA GLY A 635 -15.70 59.43 -10.52
C GLY A 635 -14.66 58.49 -9.91
N SER A 636 -14.66 58.30 -8.59
CA SER A 636 -13.74 57.40 -7.88
C SER A 636 -14.24 57.05 -6.48
N VAL A 637 -13.63 56.02 -5.89
CA VAL A 637 -13.75 55.66 -4.47
C VAL A 637 -12.34 55.50 -3.87
N ARG A 638 -12.17 55.84 -2.59
CA ARG A 638 -10.92 55.64 -1.84
C ARG A 638 -11.13 54.59 -0.75
N PHE A 639 -10.21 53.63 -0.69
CA PHE A 639 -10.09 52.64 0.39
C PHE A 639 -8.87 52.91 1.26
#